data_AF-A0A2U0RVC9-F1
#
_entry.id   AF-A0A2U0RVC9-F1
#
_cell.length_a   1.000
_cell.length_b   1.000
_cell.length_c   1.000
_cell.angle_alpha   90.00
_cell.angle_beta   90.00
_cell.angle_gamma   90.00
#
_symmetry.space_group_name_H-M   'P 1'
#
loop_
_entity.id
_entity.type
_entity.pdbx_description
1 polymer ?
#
loop_
_entity_poly.entity_id
_entity_poly.type
_entity_poly.pdbx_seq_one_letter_code
_entity_poly.pdbx_strand_id
1 'polypeptide(L)'
;MKKFGSVIISSLVLVLVLSTFYVPVVSATEGSWKSNASTPLSSVGIVGVNGKIYAIGGSGEYDNVIYSNNAVFEYDPVLDTWDAKNVMPIKRSGFVLAVYQNKIYVIGGRDGLNQVYDPQTQTWENRTSMPTPRTQMEANVVDGKIYLIGGRTGGQMSTVALNEVYDPQTDTWTTKEPMRYPVVEYASAVVDNKIYVIGGQDEFHDELNLDVTQIYDTTTDTWSLGAPIPKVVWQATAAATTGEQAPKRIYVLGGLASASLFGTDWNQVYDPETDMWTVGEPMPTARFSLDAVVLNDKLYVMHGFPFFNLNGVYCHENEQYTPVGYVPADRIYIRADGSVQGTDSVVQQGDVYTFLGDINGSVIVECDDVVLDGGGFVLQGTGSMDCVGVDVSGRDNVTVRNMVIKRCGIDIRVFGSSNCIISGNVIDDYHYSGVYLESSSNNTVSGNRAAISLVESDGNVLLGNSWMIKLSCSSNNTVCGNTDSIELHESSNNCVFSNNASISLYSQSAGNVISENRGFVGLWESSNNSIVGNSGAVLVMDSDNNVVAKNVVEYNSPYGIQLGYCSGNIFSENIIQNNKVAVQIAPEAFNNTFYCNDFVNNTVEVHADSVTFWDNGSEGNYWSDYNGLDENGDGVGDTPYIIDENNQDNYPLVEDVTSSEFPLFWFLLFLLVVVVVAGVHYRIKKR
;
A
#
# COMPACT_ATOMS: atom_id res chain seq x y z
N MET A 1 81.07 -18.88 13.49
CA MET A 1 80.93 -19.06 12.03
C MET A 1 80.20 -17.85 11.48
N LYS A 2 80.88 -17.14 10.56
CA LYS A 2 80.43 -16.13 9.57
C LYS A 2 79.36 -15.11 10.04
N LYS A 3 79.75 -13.87 10.38
CA LYS A 3 80.08 -12.72 9.47
C LYS A 3 78.79 -12.07 8.92
N PHE A 4 78.67 -10.76 8.69
CA PHE A 4 79.32 -9.49 9.05
C PHE A 4 78.58 -8.46 8.15
N GLY A 5 78.37 -7.22 8.62
CA GLY A 5 77.88 -6.10 7.79
C GLY A 5 76.78 -5.29 8.48
N SER A 6 77.00 -4.28 9.33
CA SER A 6 77.73 -3.00 9.14
C SER A 6 77.17 -2.20 7.94
N VAL A 7 76.80 -0.91 7.98
CA VAL A 7 77.10 0.19 8.91
C VAL A 7 76.43 1.48 8.34
N ILE A 8 75.87 2.35 9.21
CA ILE A 8 75.86 3.86 9.23
C ILE A 8 75.21 4.57 7.99
N ILE A 9 74.29 5.55 8.08
CA ILE A 9 74.50 6.97 8.48
C ILE A 9 73.15 7.70 8.62
N SER A 10 73.05 8.47 9.70
CA SER A 10 72.09 9.54 9.98
C SER A 10 72.04 10.61 8.89
N SER A 11 70.85 11.00 8.42
CA SER A 11 70.59 12.32 7.82
C SER A 11 69.10 12.65 7.87
N LEU A 12 68.76 13.54 8.81
CA LEU A 12 67.77 14.61 8.73
C LEU A 12 66.82 14.60 7.52
N VAL A 13 65.54 14.21 7.70
CA VAL A 13 64.42 14.75 6.91
C VAL A 13 63.18 14.81 7.82
N LEU A 14 62.93 16.00 8.35
CA LEU A 14 61.63 16.45 8.85
C LEU A 14 60.76 16.68 7.60
N VAL A 15 59.79 15.79 7.35
CA VAL A 15 58.67 16.08 6.43
C VAL A 15 57.40 15.90 7.24
N LEU A 16 56.78 17.05 7.56
CA LEU A 16 55.37 17.14 7.89
C LEU A 16 54.58 16.43 6.79
N VAL A 17 53.85 15.37 7.16
CA VAL A 17 52.68 14.96 6.39
C VAL A 17 51.49 15.61 7.08
N LEU A 18 51.10 16.78 6.56
CA LEU A 18 49.73 17.28 6.66
C LEU A 18 48.82 16.23 6.02
N SER A 19 48.30 15.30 6.82
CA SER A 19 47.11 14.55 6.43
C SER A 19 45.92 15.42 6.80
N THR A 20 45.45 16.21 5.82
CA THR A 20 44.08 16.69 5.82
C THR A 20 43.17 15.47 5.95
N PHE A 21 42.35 15.43 6.99
CA PHE A 21 41.28 14.45 7.08
C PHE A 21 40.25 14.80 6.01
N TYR A 22 40.44 14.23 4.82
CA TYR A 22 39.42 14.22 3.78
C TYR A 22 38.40 13.16 4.19
N VAL A 23 37.32 13.58 4.86
CA VAL A 23 36.16 12.71 5.06
C VAL A 23 35.46 12.64 3.70
N PRO A 24 35.38 11.47 3.05
CA PRO A 24 34.67 11.35 1.79
C PRO A 24 33.19 11.68 2.06
N VAL A 25 32.68 12.68 1.35
CA VAL A 25 31.24 12.88 1.20
C VAL A 25 30.71 11.61 0.54
N VAL A 26 29.95 10.79 1.28
CA VAL A 26 29.28 9.62 0.71
C VAL A 26 28.14 10.14 -0.14
N SER A 27 28.24 10.02 -1.46
CA SER A 27 27.12 10.30 -2.37
C SER A 27 26.21 9.07 -2.40
N ALA A 28 25.09 9.12 -1.68
CA ALA A 28 23.92 8.33 -2.00
C ALA A 28 22.90 9.30 -2.62
N THR A 29 22.67 9.19 -3.92
CA THR A 29 21.62 9.97 -4.61
C THR A 29 20.27 9.37 -4.27
N GLU A 30 19.58 9.93 -3.29
CA GLU A 30 18.23 9.51 -2.92
C GLU A 30 17.35 10.74 -2.57
N GLY A 31 16.05 10.62 -2.84
CA GLY A 31 15.02 11.66 -2.75
C GLY A 31 14.56 12.15 -4.13
N SER A 32 13.39 12.78 -4.22
CA SER A 32 12.82 13.18 -5.52
C SER A 32 12.13 14.55 -5.48
N TRP A 33 12.20 15.26 -6.61
CA TRP A 33 11.58 16.56 -6.80
C TRP A 33 10.36 16.49 -7.70
N LYS A 34 9.36 17.33 -7.39
CA LYS A 34 8.19 17.57 -8.23
C LYS A 34 7.90 19.07 -8.28
N SER A 35 7.54 19.59 -9.44
CA SER A 35 6.98 20.95 -9.59
C SER A 35 5.49 20.97 -9.28
N ASN A 36 5.08 21.96 -8.51
CA ASN A 36 3.70 22.27 -8.12
C ASN A 36 3.28 23.63 -8.71
N ALA A 37 2.02 24.03 -8.50
CA ALA A 37 1.50 25.31 -8.94
C ALA A 37 2.35 26.47 -8.43
N SER A 38 2.86 27.26 -9.39
CA SER A 38 3.71 28.41 -9.15
C SER A 38 3.05 29.46 -8.25
N THR A 39 3.86 30.09 -7.41
CA THR A 39 3.43 31.17 -6.52
C THR A 39 2.91 32.38 -7.32
N PRO A 40 1.78 32.99 -6.93
CA PRO A 40 1.29 34.24 -7.52
C PRO A 40 2.16 35.47 -7.20
N LEU A 41 3.07 35.38 -6.24
CA LEU A 41 3.91 36.48 -5.76
C LEU A 41 5.41 36.21 -5.93
N SER A 42 6.17 37.29 -6.04
CA SER A 42 7.64 37.33 -6.01
C SER A 42 8.13 37.75 -4.62
N SER A 43 9.23 37.15 -4.14
CA SER A 43 9.96 37.48 -2.90
C SER A 43 9.08 37.76 -1.68
N VAL A 44 8.47 36.69 -1.16
CA VAL A 44 7.59 36.69 0.01
C VAL A 44 8.18 35.77 1.08
N GLY A 45 7.77 35.93 2.34
CA GLY A 45 7.98 34.86 3.33
C GLY A 45 6.93 33.77 3.13
N ILE A 46 7.30 32.51 3.29
CA ILE A 46 6.35 31.40 3.37
C ILE A 46 6.31 30.79 4.76
N VAL A 47 5.15 30.24 5.14
CA VAL A 47 5.05 29.48 6.39
C VAL A 47 3.95 28.43 6.31
N GLY A 48 4.15 27.30 7.00
CA GLY A 48 3.19 26.20 7.05
C GLY A 48 2.28 26.31 8.26
N VAL A 49 0.97 26.24 8.05
CA VAL A 49 -0.01 26.15 9.14
C VAL A 49 -1.21 25.32 8.70
N ASN A 50 -1.66 24.42 9.59
CA ASN A 50 -2.80 23.53 9.35
C ASN A 50 -2.74 22.75 8.02
N GLY A 51 -1.55 22.28 7.63
CA GLY A 51 -1.35 21.53 6.38
C GLY A 51 -1.47 22.37 5.10
N LYS A 52 -1.48 23.70 5.20
CA LYS A 52 -1.43 24.66 4.09
C LYS A 52 -0.16 25.49 4.18
N ILE A 53 0.20 26.14 3.07
CA ILE A 53 1.35 27.05 3.02
C ILE A 53 0.82 28.46 2.76
N TYR A 54 1.27 29.44 3.54
CA TYR A 54 0.89 30.84 3.34
C TYR A 54 2.07 31.62 2.80
N ALA A 55 1.86 32.33 1.70
CA ALA A 55 2.77 33.32 1.14
C ALA A 55 2.32 34.71 1.59
N ILE A 56 3.15 35.42 2.37
CA ILE A 56 2.78 36.70 2.97
C ILE A 56 3.80 37.78 2.61
N GLY A 57 3.29 38.92 2.11
CA GLY A 57 4.02 40.17 2.05
C GLY A 57 5.28 40.13 1.21
N GLY A 58 6.32 40.86 1.65
CA GLY A 58 7.64 40.82 1.05
C GLY A 58 7.83 41.87 -0.05
N SER A 59 8.82 41.65 -0.90
CA SER A 59 9.20 42.53 -2.01
C SER A 59 8.55 42.05 -3.29
N GLY A 60 7.54 42.77 -3.78
CA GLY A 60 7.05 42.59 -5.15
C GLY A 60 7.90 43.37 -6.15
N GLU A 61 7.78 43.01 -7.43
CA GLU A 61 8.31 43.80 -8.55
C GLU A 61 7.19 44.14 -9.53
N TYR A 62 7.25 45.37 -10.04
CA TYR A 62 6.44 45.83 -11.16
C TYR A 62 7.29 46.83 -11.93
N ASP A 63 7.51 46.57 -13.23
CA ASP A 63 8.26 47.45 -14.13
C ASP A 63 9.68 47.80 -13.63
N ASN A 64 10.45 46.79 -13.18
CA ASN A 64 11.80 46.96 -12.60
C ASN A 64 11.88 47.80 -11.31
N VAL A 65 10.75 47.97 -10.58
CA VAL A 65 10.70 48.64 -9.29
C VAL A 65 10.34 47.65 -8.18
N ILE A 66 11.25 47.46 -7.22
CA ILE A 66 11.00 46.68 -6.00
C ILE A 66 10.13 47.51 -5.06
N TYR A 67 8.95 47.00 -4.70
CA TYR A 67 8.06 47.61 -3.72
C TYR A 67 7.69 46.61 -2.63
N SER A 68 7.50 47.08 -1.41
CA SER A 68 6.90 46.26 -0.36
C SER A 68 5.44 45.99 -0.70
N ASN A 69 5.01 44.74 -0.60
CA ASN A 69 3.62 44.35 -0.80
C ASN A 69 2.97 43.95 0.53
N ASN A 70 1.66 43.75 0.51
CA ASN A 70 0.87 43.33 1.66
C ASN A 70 -0.01 42.12 1.35
N ALA A 71 0.22 41.44 0.24
CA ALA A 71 -0.64 40.37 -0.21
C ALA A 71 -0.48 39.12 0.67
N VAL A 72 -1.54 38.31 0.73
CA VAL A 72 -1.57 37.03 1.44
C VAL A 72 -2.21 36.02 0.51
N PHE A 73 -1.51 34.92 0.25
CA PHE A 73 -2.06 33.77 -0.45
C PHE A 73 -1.89 32.51 0.39
N GLU A 74 -2.83 31.59 0.25
CA GLU A 74 -2.78 30.25 0.82
C GLU A 74 -2.65 29.25 -0.32
N TYR A 75 -1.75 28.30 -0.18
CA TYR A 75 -1.56 27.18 -1.08
C TYR A 75 -2.11 25.91 -0.45
N ASP A 76 -2.92 25.21 -1.23
CA ASP A 76 -3.41 23.89 -0.92
C ASP A 76 -2.54 22.82 -1.61
N PRO A 77 -1.69 22.08 -0.88
CA PRO A 77 -0.85 21.05 -1.47
C PRO A 77 -1.63 19.82 -1.98
N VAL A 78 -2.89 19.65 -1.57
CA VAL A 78 -3.75 18.55 -2.04
C VAL A 78 -4.39 18.90 -3.38
N LEU A 79 -4.91 20.13 -3.49
CA LEU A 79 -5.56 20.62 -4.72
C LEU A 79 -4.58 21.20 -5.73
N ASP A 80 -3.35 21.50 -5.30
CA ASP A 80 -2.32 22.19 -6.07
C ASP A 80 -2.79 23.57 -6.57
N THR A 81 -3.41 24.36 -5.69
CA THR A 81 -4.00 25.67 -6.02
C THR A 81 -3.67 26.73 -4.99
N TRP A 82 -3.66 27.99 -5.44
CA TRP A 82 -3.46 29.17 -4.61
C TRP A 82 -4.74 30.00 -4.49
N ASP A 83 -5.06 30.43 -3.28
CA ASP A 83 -6.21 31.29 -2.96
C ASP A 83 -5.75 32.58 -2.27
N ALA A 84 -6.28 33.72 -2.74
CA ALA A 84 -6.03 35.01 -2.09
C ALA A 84 -6.79 35.11 -0.75
N LYS A 85 -6.13 35.68 0.26
CA LYS A 85 -6.71 35.91 1.61
C LYS A 85 -6.63 37.38 2.00
N ASN A 86 -7.16 37.72 3.18
CA ASN A 86 -7.12 39.07 3.72
C ASN A 86 -5.67 39.59 3.84
N VAL A 87 -5.39 40.65 3.08
CA VAL A 87 -4.08 41.31 3.00
C VAL A 87 -3.60 41.83 4.35
N MET A 88 -2.29 41.93 4.53
CA MET A 88 -1.67 42.64 5.66
C MET A 88 -2.16 44.10 5.73
N PRO A 89 -2.34 44.67 6.94
CA PRO A 89 -2.75 46.07 7.09
C PRO A 89 -1.73 47.07 6.51
N ILE A 90 -0.45 46.70 6.46
CA ILE A 90 0.66 47.55 6.03
C ILE A 90 1.53 46.78 5.03
N LYS A 91 1.99 47.48 3.98
CA LYS A 91 3.00 46.96 3.04
C LYS A 91 4.38 46.96 3.70
N ARG A 92 5.02 45.80 3.76
CA ARG A 92 6.36 45.69 4.35
C ARG A 92 7.17 44.53 3.75
N SER A 93 8.47 44.57 3.96
CA SER A 93 9.45 43.55 3.59
C SER A 93 10.57 43.48 4.63
N GLY A 94 11.41 42.45 4.59
CA GLY A 94 12.51 42.25 5.55
C GLY A 94 12.06 41.86 6.95
N PHE A 95 10.82 41.39 7.09
CA PHE A 95 10.30 40.72 8.28
C PHE A 95 10.56 39.20 8.17
N VAL A 96 10.25 38.49 9.25
CA VAL A 96 10.21 37.03 9.32
C VAL A 96 8.82 36.52 9.67
N LEU A 97 8.56 35.26 9.33
CA LEU A 97 7.33 34.56 9.65
C LEU A 97 7.58 33.47 10.70
N ALA A 98 6.65 33.32 11.63
CA ALA A 98 6.64 32.22 12.58
C ALA A 98 5.21 31.75 12.82
N VAL A 99 5.02 30.47 13.18
CA VAL A 99 3.71 29.92 13.52
C VAL A 99 3.67 29.49 14.97
N TYR A 100 2.65 29.97 15.69
CA TYR A 100 2.37 29.56 17.05
C TYR A 100 0.87 29.43 17.25
N GLN A 101 0.42 28.29 17.78
CA GLN A 101 -1.01 27.96 17.99
C GLN A 101 -1.89 28.30 16.78
N ASN A 102 -1.48 27.83 15.60
CA ASN A 102 -2.17 28.01 14.34
C ASN A 102 -2.32 29.47 13.86
N LYS A 103 -1.57 30.40 14.45
CA LYS A 103 -1.52 31.81 14.02
C LYS A 103 -0.16 32.13 13.43
N ILE A 104 -0.15 33.05 12.45
CA ILE A 104 1.05 33.46 11.74
C ILE A 104 1.52 34.80 12.30
N TYR A 105 2.72 34.81 12.88
CA TYR A 105 3.39 36.00 13.37
C TYR A 105 4.28 36.55 12.27
N VAL A 106 4.18 37.86 12.04
CA VAL A 106 4.94 38.60 11.05
C VAL A 106 5.73 39.67 11.79
N ILE A 107 7.02 39.42 12.01
CA ILE A 107 7.84 40.14 12.98
C ILE A 107 9.04 40.80 12.33
N GLY A 108 9.37 42.02 12.75
CA GLY A 108 10.59 42.70 12.34
C GLY A 108 10.40 43.56 11.10
N GLY A 109 11.49 43.77 10.37
CA GLY A 109 11.58 44.87 9.41
C GLY A 109 12.17 46.13 10.05
N ARG A 110 12.25 47.22 9.29
CA ARG A 110 12.90 48.47 9.72
C ARG A 110 12.20 49.17 10.90
N ASP A 111 10.96 48.83 11.20
CA ASP A 111 10.15 49.39 12.29
C ASP A 111 9.98 48.43 13.49
N GLY A 112 10.44 47.19 13.36
CA GLY A 112 10.34 46.17 14.41
C GLY A 112 8.92 45.66 14.68
N LEU A 113 7.96 45.95 13.79
CA LEU A 113 6.55 45.68 14.03
C LEU A 113 6.24 44.18 14.16
N ASN A 114 5.41 43.83 15.14
CA ASN A 114 4.86 42.48 15.32
C ASN A 114 3.35 42.47 15.04
N GLN A 115 2.94 41.74 14.00
CA GLN A 115 1.51 41.54 13.69
C GLN A 115 1.20 40.05 13.58
N VAL A 116 0.01 39.68 14.00
CA VAL A 116 -0.44 38.28 13.99
C VAL A 116 -1.65 38.16 13.09
N TYR A 117 -1.60 37.20 12.18
CA TYR A 117 -2.70 36.79 11.35
C TYR A 117 -3.32 35.51 11.90
N ASP A 118 -4.64 35.54 12.06
CA ASP A 118 -5.43 34.35 12.37
C ASP A 118 -6.03 33.82 11.07
N PRO A 119 -5.57 32.66 10.54
CA PRO A 119 -6.09 32.12 9.29
C PRO A 119 -7.55 31.66 9.37
N GLN A 120 -8.04 31.32 10.58
CA GLN A 120 -9.41 30.85 10.78
C GLN A 120 -10.41 32.00 10.64
N THR A 121 -10.11 33.16 11.23
CA THR A 121 -10.97 34.35 11.17
C THR A 121 -10.57 35.33 10.08
N GLN A 122 -9.40 35.13 9.47
CA GLN A 122 -8.75 36.03 8.52
C GLN A 122 -8.55 37.45 9.07
N THR A 123 -8.29 37.58 10.38
CA THR A 123 -8.10 38.88 11.04
C THR A 123 -6.65 39.12 11.42
N TRP A 124 -6.27 40.40 11.49
CA TRP A 124 -4.96 40.86 11.93
C TRP A 124 -5.03 41.55 13.29
N GLU A 125 -4.05 41.29 14.15
CA GLU A 125 -3.85 42.00 15.42
C GLU A 125 -2.40 42.48 15.56
N ASN A 126 -2.20 43.59 16.28
CA ASN A 126 -0.86 44.06 16.61
C ASN A 126 -0.43 43.49 17.97
N ARG A 127 0.85 43.16 18.08
CA ARG A 127 1.50 42.70 19.31
C ARG A 127 2.67 43.60 19.67
N THR A 128 3.32 43.33 20.80
CA THR A 128 4.50 44.09 21.23
C THR A 128 5.60 43.97 20.18
N SER A 129 5.97 45.12 19.60
CA SER A 129 7.07 45.23 18.64
C SER A 129 8.38 44.77 19.26
N MET A 130 9.28 44.26 18.41
CA MET A 130 10.59 43.84 18.86
C MET A 130 11.42 45.00 19.43
N PRO A 131 12.26 44.78 20.46
CA PRO A 131 13.06 45.83 21.07
C PRO A 131 14.05 46.47 20.10
N THR A 132 14.65 45.65 19.22
CA THR A 132 15.69 46.08 18.29
C THR A 132 15.27 45.85 16.83
N PRO A 133 14.70 46.86 16.13
CA PRO A 133 14.31 46.75 14.73
C PRO A 133 15.48 46.29 13.84
N ARG A 134 15.30 45.17 13.13
CA ARG A 134 16.31 44.61 12.22
C ARG A 134 15.67 43.78 11.10
N THR A 135 16.48 43.51 10.07
CA THR A 135 16.13 42.67 8.90
C THR A 135 17.12 41.50 8.77
N GLN A 136 16.93 40.63 7.77
CA GLN A 136 17.86 39.52 7.44
C GLN A 136 18.12 38.57 8.63
N MET A 137 17.06 38.32 9.40
CA MET A 137 16.99 37.36 10.47
C MET A 137 16.15 36.16 10.01
N GLU A 138 16.16 35.09 10.79
CA GLU A 138 15.16 34.01 10.70
C GLU A 138 14.43 33.84 12.03
N ALA A 139 13.19 33.35 11.96
CA ALA A 139 12.37 33.08 13.14
C ALA A 139 12.30 31.58 13.42
N ASN A 140 12.65 31.21 14.65
CA ASN A 140 12.72 29.82 15.08
C ASN A 140 11.76 29.60 16.25
N VAL A 141 10.81 28.68 16.10
CA VAL A 141 9.81 28.41 17.14
C VAL A 141 10.24 27.19 17.96
N VAL A 142 10.48 27.39 19.26
CA VAL A 142 10.88 26.32 20.19
C VAL A 142 10.15 26.49 21.51
N ASP A 143 9.55 25.40 22.02
CA ASP A 143 8.83 25.39 23.30
C ASP A 143 7.87 26.58 23.47
N GLY A 144 7.08 26.84 22.42
CA GLY A 144 6.08 27.90 22.37
C GLY A 144 6.62 29.34 22.30
N LYS A 145 7.93 29.54 22.12
CA LYS A 145 8.57 30.86 22.02
C LYS A 145 9.18 31.07 20.64
N ILE A 146 9.25 32.32 20.20
CA ILE A 146 9.78 32.71 18.88
C ILE A 146 11.14 33.36 19.06
N TYR A 147 12.20 32.69 18.62
CA TYR A 147 13.59 33.14 18.70
C TYR A 147 13.98 33.87 17.40
N LEU A 148 14.50 35.09 17.54
CA LEU A 148 15.02 35.91 16.45
C LEU A 148 16.52 36.14 16.64
N ILE A 149 17.32 35.41 15.87
CA ILE A 149 18.78 35.37 16.02
C ILE A 149 19.43 36.25 14.93
N GLY A 150 20.52 36.91 15.29
CA GLY A 150 21.34 37.70 14.36
C GLY A 150 20.57 38.80 13.65
N GLY A 151 20.90 38.99 12.37
CA GLY A 151 20.29 40.00 11.51
C GLY A 151 21.06 41.31 11.46
N ARG A 152 20.42 42.35 10.93
CA ARG A 152 21.08 43.61 10.54
C ARG A 152 20.37 44.86 11.07
N THR A 153 21.08 45.72 11.80
CA THR A 153 20.56 46.98 12.36
C THR A 153 21.07 48.21 11.59
N GLY A 154 20.44 48.57 10.46
CA GLY A 154 20.66 49.83 9.72
C GLY A 154 21.99 49.98 8.94
N GLY A 155 21.99 50.66 7.77
CA GLY A 155 23.21 51.00 7.01
C GLY A 155 24.03 49.82 6.44
N GLN A 156 25.12 50.11 5.71
CA GLN A 156 25.96 49.12 5.02
C GLN A 156 26.93 48.33 5.96
N MET A 157 26.85 48.48 7.29
CA MET A 157 27.79 47.88 8.25
C MET A 157 27.14 47.66 9.64
N SER A 158 26.44 46.54 9.86
CA SER A 158 25.60 46.34 11.08
C SER A 158 25.14 44.90 11.38
N THR A 159 25.95 43.89 11.07
CA THR A 159 25.63 42.51 11.46
C THR A 159 25.69 42.38 12.99
N VAL A 160 24.63 41.86 13.61
CA VAL A 160 24.55 41.75 15.08
C VAL A 160 24.50 40.30 15.53
N ALA A 161 24.99 40.05 16.75
CA ALA A 161 24.97 38.74 17.41
C ALA A 161 23.68 38.47 18.21
N LEU A 162 22.70 39.36 18.15
CA LEU A 162 21.57 39.38 19.09
C LEU A 162 20.73 38.11 19.02
N ASN A 163 20.26 37.66 20.18
CA ASN A 163 19.26 36.60 20.31
C ASN A 163 18.11 37.17 21.14
N GLU A 164 17.01 37.56 20.48
CA GLU A 164 15.82 38.09 21.15
C GLU A 164 14.66 37.12 20.99
N VAL A 165 13.97 36.84 22.08
CA VAL A 165 12.92 35.84 22.16
C VAL A 165 11.61 36.51 22.52
N TYR A 166 10.59 36.28 21.70
CA TYR A 166 9.23 36.70 21.97
C TYR A 166 8.43 35.55 22.58
N ASP A 167 7.77 35.84 23.69
CA ASP A 167 6.78 34.94 24.30
C ASP A 167 5.37 35.40 23.87
N PRO A 168 4.68 34.63 23.01
CA PRO A 168 3.35 35.01 22.56
C PRO A 168 2.26 34.92 23.63
N GLN A 169 2.47 34.17 24.71
CA GLN A 169 1.50 34.04 25.80
C GLN A 169 1.48 35.29 26.68
N THR A 170 2.67 35.82 26.99
CA THR A 170 2.81 37.00 27.84
C THR A 170 2.95 38.31 27.05
N ASP A 171 3.12 38.24 25.73
CA ASP A 171 3.35 39.40 24.85
C ASP A 171 4.58 40.20 25.27
N THR A 172 5.68 39.50 25.59
CA THR A 172 6.92 40.09 26.11
C THR A 172 8.15 39.59 25.38
N TRP A 173 9.21 40.41 25.41
CA TRP A 173 10.51 40.09 24.83
C TRP A 173 11.56 39.84 25.90
N THR A 174 12.47 38.90 25.65
CA THR A 174 13.64 38.61 26.49
C THR A 174 14.89 38.48 25.61
N THR A 175 16.02 38.99 26.07
CA THR A 175 17.33 38.78 25.42
C THR A 175 18.00 37.53 25.97
N LYS A 176 18.57 36.72 25.08
CA LYS A 176 19.24 35.44 25.35
C LYS A 176 20.71 35.49 24.95
N GLU A 177 21.46 34.41 25.22
CA GLU A 177 22.88 34.34 24.93
C GLU A 177 23.14 34.65 23.44
N PRO A 178 23.98 35.65 23.13
CA PRO A 178 24.24 36.07 21.75
C PRO A 178 25.00 35.00 20.98
N MET A 179 24.77 34.96 19.66
CA MET A 179 25.46 34.05 18.75
C MET A 179 26.96 34.27 18.77
N ARG A 180 27.73 33.17 18.73
CA ARG A 180 29.19 33.22 18.89
C ARG A 180 29.90 33.85 17.69
N TYR A 181 29.45 33.52 16.48
CA TYR A 181 29.97 34.06 15.22
C TYR A 181 28.83 34.77 14.50
N PRO A 182 28.78 36.11 14.55
CA PRO A 182 27.69 36.89 13.95
C PRO A 182 27.62 36.69 12.43
N VAL A 183 26.46 36.25 11.94
CA VAL A 183 26.18 36.03 10.52
C VAL A 183 24.82 36.64 10.16
N VAL A 184 24.68 37.01 8.89
CA VAL A 184 23.39 37.37 8.25
C VAL A 184 23.17 36.50 7.03
N GLU A 185 21.91 36.39 6.60
CA GLU A 185 21.54 35.60 5.40
C GLU A 185 22.01 34.14 5.50
N TYR A 186 22.11 33.66 6.73
CA TYR A 186 22.30 32.26 7.08
C TYR A 186 20.98 31.51 6.87
N ALA A 187 21.06 30.20 6.83
CA ALA A 187 19.91 29.32 6.90
C ALA A 187 19.75 28.79 8.34
N SER A 188 18.53 28.66 8.85
CA SER A 188 18.29 28.06 10.17
C SER A 188 17.15 27.07 10.22
N ALA A 189 17.27 26.12 11.16
CA ALA A 189 16.26 25.09 11.36
C ALA A 189 16.23 24.65 12.82
N VAL A 190 15.07 24.10 13.22
CA VAL A 190 14.83 23.59 14.58
C VAL A 190 14.77 22.07 14.55
N VAL A 191 15.59 21.42 15.40
CA VAL A 191 15.49 19.98 15.68
C VAL A 191 15.70 19.76 17.17
N ASP A 192 14.81 18.99 17.81
CA ASP A 192 14.93 18.56 19.22
C ASP A 192 15.28 19.69 20.20
N ASN A 193 14.52 20.79 20.14
CA ASN A 193 14.70 22.02 20.95
C ASN A 193 16.02 22.77 20.74
N LYS A 194 16.77 22.46 19.69
CA LYS A 194 17.98 23.18 19.28
C LYS A 194 17.72 23.96 18.01
N ILE A 195 18.34 25.13 17.92
CA ILE A 195 18.32 25.99 16.74
C ILE A 195 19.69 25.89 16.07
N TYR A 196 19.70 25.47 14.81
CA TYR A 196 20.90 25.36 14.00
C TYR A 196 20.98 26.59 13.11
N VAL A 197 22.10 27.31 13.16
CA VAL A 197 22.42 28.44 12.28
C VAL A 197 23.57 28.00 11.39
N ILE A 198 23.34 27.99 10.08
CA ILE A 198 24.21 27.34 9.10
C ILE A 198 24.53 28.30 7.94
N GLY A 199 25.81 28.44 7.63
CA GLY A 199 26.28 29.28 6.53
C GLY A 199 26.05 30.77 6.79
N GLY A 200 25.71 31.50 5.73
CA GLY A 200 25.54 32.94 5.76
C GLY A 200 26.83 33.69 5.44
N GLN A 201 26.82 34.99 5.76
CA GLN A 201 27.98 35.86 5.57
C GLN A 201 28.17 36.80 6.76
N ASP A 202 29.41 37.24 6.97
CA ASP A 202 29.75 38.31 7.89
C ASP A 202 30.22 39.57 7.15
N GLU A 203 30.53 40.63 7.90
CA GLU A 203 30.59 42.01 7.42
C GLU A 203 31.83 42.33 6.56
N PHE A 204 32.80 41.42 6.49
CA PHE A 204 33.91 41.47 5.56
C PHE A 204 34.03 40.08 4.98
N HIS A 205 33.88 39.90 3.67
CA HIS A 205 34.00 38.63 2.92
C HIS A 205 35.31 37.83 3.13
N ASP A 206 36.07 38.08 4.20
CA ASP A 206 37.09 37.21 4.74
C ASP A 206 36.43 35.87 5.11
N GLU A 207 37.02 34.77 4.62
CA GLU A 207 36.54 33.38 4.75
C GLU A 207 36.50 32.85 6.21
N LEU A 208 36.57 33.72 7.21
CA LEU A 208 36.66 33.33 8.60
C LEU A 208 35.30 32.85 9.12
N ASN A 209 35.12 31.52 9.13
CA ASN A 209 34.08 30.78 9.84
C ASN A 209 32.69 30.73 9.16
N LEU A 210 32.61 30.92 7.84
CA LEU A 210 31.35 30.81 7.08
C LEU A 210 30.91 29.35 6.85
N ASP A 211 31.79 28.39 7.10
CA ASP A 211 31.49 26.95 7.09
C ASP A 211 30.96 26.45 8.44
N VAL A 212 30.80 27.31 9.45
CA VAL A 212 30.46 26.88 10.80
C VAL A 212 28.96 26.63 10.98
N THR A 213 28.62 25.45 11.48
CA THR A 213 27.29 25.11 12.00
C THR A 213 27.22 25.50 13.48
N GLN A 214 26.45 26.54 13.81
CA GLN A 214 26.27 27.01 15.18
C GLN A 214 24.96 26.47 15.76
N ILE A 215 25.03 25.83 16.93
CA ILE A 215 23.91 25.13 17.53
C ILE A 215 23.57 25.79 18.87
N TYR A 216 22.41 26.42 18.95
CA TYR A 216 21.89 27.01 20.18
C TYR A 216 20.94 26.04 20.88
N ASP A 217 21.30 25.67 22.11
CA ASP A 217 20.44 24.87 22.97
C ASP A 217 19.53 25.79 23.79
N THR A 218 18.23 25.74 23.49
CA THR A 218 17.23 26.60 24.13
C THR A 218 16.97 26.24 25.59
N THR A 219 17.34 25.02 26.02
CA THR A 219 17.13 24.54 27.39
C THR A 219 18.22 25.04 28.33
N THR A 220 19.45 25.13 27.85
CA THR A 220 20.61 25.57 28.63
C THR A 220 21.03 27.01 28.35
N ASP A 221 20.48 27.66 27.32
CA ASP A 221 20.85 29.03 26.91
C ASP A 221 22.34 29.11 26.53
N THR A 222 22.81 28.13 25.75
CA THR A 222 24.23 28.01 25.39
C THR A 222 24.43 27.64 23.93
N TRP A 223 25.55 28.10 23.37
CA TRP A 223 25.98 27.77 22.01
C TRP A 223 27.03 26.67 21.98
N SER A 224 26.94 25.81 20.97
CA SER A 224 27.93 24.79 20.61
C SER A 224 28.16 24.80 19.09
N LEU A 225 29.16 24.05 18.61
CA LEU A 225 29.48 23.92 17.19
C LEU A 225 29.22 22.49 16.72
N GLY A 226 28.64 22.34 15.53
CA GLY A 226 28.55 21.07 14.81
C GLY A 226 29.57 20.98 13.66
N ALA A 227 29.50 19.90 12.90
CA ALA A 227 30.33 19.69 11.72
C ALA A 227 30.14 20.80 10.68
N PRO A 228 31.22 21.25 10.02
CA PRO A 228 31.15 22.36 9.08
C PRO A 228 30.39 22.00 7.81
N ILE A 229 29.60 22.94 7.27
CA ILE A 229 28.88 22.75 6.02
C ILE A 229 29.87 22.53 4.87
N PRO A 230 29.72 21.48 4.03
CA PRO A 230 30.71 21.12 3.02
C PRO A 230 30.93 22.20 1.95
N LYS A 231 29.84 22.87 1.55
CA LYS A 231 29.87 23.98 0.60
C LYS A 231 29.22 25.20 1.23
N VAL A 232 30.05 26.20 1.54
CA VAL A 232 29.62 27.48 2.09
C VAL A 232 28.62 28.15 1.16
N VAL A 233 27.46 28.51 1.71
CA VAL A 233 26.40 29.23 1.02
C VAL A 233 25.81 30.30 1.92
N TRP A 234 25.34 31.38 1.30
CA TRP A 234 24.55 32.44 1.92
C TRP A 234 23.28 32.66 1.11
N GLN A 235 22.23 33.22 1.73
CA GLN A 235 20.88 33.30 1.16
C GLN A 235 20.32 31.93 0.71
N ALA A 236 20.78 30.85 1.35
CA ALA A 236 20.13 29.55 1.29
C ALA A 236 18.93 29.52 2.25
N THR A 237 18.11 28.50 2.16
CA THR A 237 17.07 28.20 3.16
C THR A 237 17.37 26.87 3.84
N ALA A 238 16.89 26.68 5.06
CA ALA A 238 16.95 25.40 5.74
C ALA A 238 15.55 24.90 6.11
N ALA A 239 15.38 23.59 6.03
CA ALA A 239 14.16 22.90 6.39
C ALA A 239 14.49 21.62 7.16
N ALA A 240 13.76 21.34 8.25
CA ALA A 240 13.99 20.17 9.07
C ALA A 240 12.78 19.23 9.08
N THR A 241 13.02 17.95 8.81
CA THR A 241 12.02 16.89 8.98
C THR A 241 11.87 16.55 10.47
N THR A 242 10.65 16.18 10.87
CA THR A 242 10.27 15.89 12.25
C THR A 242 10.70 14.51 12.71
N GLY A 243 10.90 13.57 11.77
CA GLY A 243 11.14 12.17 12.10
C GLY A 243 9.90 11.28 11.99
N GLU A 244 8.72 11.86 11.73
CA GLU A 244 7.44 11.13 11.74
C GLU A 244 7.24 10.30 10.47
N GLN A 245 7.57 10.87 9.31
CA GLN A 245 7.40 10.24 8.01
C GLN A 245 8.70 10.16 7.22
N ALA A 246 9.72 10.95 7.56
CA ALA A 246 11.08 10.79 7.03
C ALA A 246 12.10 10.90 8.17
N PRO A 247 13.33 10.38 8.01
CA PRO A 247 14.38 10.53 9.00
C PRO A 247 14.61 12.00 9.38
N LYS A 248 14.88 12.28 10.66
CA LYS A 248 15.21 13.63 11.15
C LYS A 248 16.48 14.15 10.48
N ARG A 249 16.35 15.16 9.63
CA ARG A 249 17.45 15.74 8.86
C ARG A 249 17.21 17.23 8.69
N ILE A 250 18.30 18.00 8.57
CA ILE A 250 18.26 19.41 8.18
C ILE A 250 18.75 19.51 6.74
N TYR A 251 17.94 20.08 5.86
CA TYR A 251 18.25 20.29 4.46
C TYR A 251 18.59 21.75 4.24
N VAL A 252 19.80 22.04 3.78
CA VAL A 252 20.21 23.38 3.34
C VAL A 252 20.15 23.44 1.82
N LEU A 253 19.26 24.28 1.32
CA LEU A 253 18.81 24.27 -0.07
C LEU A 253 19.16 25.59 -0.77
N GLY A 254 19.79 25.47 -1.93
CA GLY A 254 20.17 26.58 -2.79
C GLY A 254 21.16 27.55 -2.15
N GLY A 255 20.95 28.83 -2.41
CA GLY A 255 21.83 29.90 -1.96
C GLY A 255 22.93 30.22 -2.96
N LEU A 256 23.81 31.13 -2.57
CA LEU A 256 24.95 31.61 -3.35
C LEU A 256 26.25 31.08 -2.80
N ALA A 257 27.08 30.53 -3.68
CA ALA A 257 28.47 30.25 -3.35
C ALA A 257 29.29 31.55 -3.34
N SER A 258 30.38 31.58 -2.57
CA SER A 258 31.32 32.70 -2.56
C SER A 258 31.79 33.06 -3.99
N ALA A 259 31.75 34.35 -4.33
CA ALA A 259 32.07 34.91 -5.65
C ALA A 259 31.19 34.46 -6.85
N SER A 260 30.06 33.78 -6.61
CA SER A 260 29.10 33.43 -7.68
C SER A 260 28.05 34.52 -7.90
N LEU A 261 27.69 34.76 -9.17
CA LEU A 261 26.51 35.55 -9.53
C LEU A 261 25.27 34.67 -9.74
N PHE A 262 25.41 33.34 -9.74
CA PHE A 262 24.33 32.40 -10.00
C PHE A 262 23.94 31.71 -8.70
N GLY A 263 22.63 31.56 -8.48
CA GLY A 263 22.12 30.69 -7.44
C GLY A 263 22.55 29.25 -7.68
N THR A 264 22.56 28.47 -6.61
CA THR A 264 22.91 27.05 -6.68
C THR A 264 21.64 26.20 -6.61
N ASP A 265 21.74 24.97 -7.11
CA ASP A 265 20.74 23.91 -6.99
C ASP A 265 21.08 22.96 -5.84
N TRP A 266 21.99 23.34 -4.95
CA TRP A 266 22.56 22.41 -3.98
C TRP A 266 21.53 21.99 -2.92
N ASN A 267 21.61 20.73 -2.55
CA ASN A 267 20.87 20.12 -1.46
C ASN A 267 21.86 19.46 -0.50
N GLN A 268 22.21 20.16 0.57
CA GLN A 268 23.17 19.70 1.57
C GLN A 268 22.40 19.22 2.80
N VAL A 269 22.61 17.96 3.19
CA VAL A 269 21.79 17.30 4.21
C VAL A 269 22.62 17.06 5.45
N TYR A 270 22.21 17.60 6.59
CA TYR A 270 22.85 17.43 7.87
C TYR A 270 22.06 16.44 8.73
N ASP A 271 22.77 15.48 9.30
CA ASP A 271 22.27 14.53 10.27
C ASP A 271 22.60 15.01 11.70
N PRO A 272 21.61 15.54 12.45
CA PRO A 272 21.84 16.05 13.80
C PRO A 272 22.13 14.96 14.84
N GLU A 273 21.86 13.67 14.53
CA GLU A 273 22.15 12.55 15.43
C GLU A 273 23.60 12.12 15.34
N THR A 274 24.16 12.14 14.12
CA THR A 274 25.54 11.69 13.86
C THR A 274 26.54 12.82 13.67
N ASP A 275 26.08 14.08 13.62
CA ASP A 275 26.90 15.26 13.33
C ASP A 275 27.66 15.14 12.00
N MET A 276 26.97 14.67 10.96
CA MET A 276 27.56 14.42 9.65
C MET A 276 26.75 15.08 8.52
N TRP A 277 27.46 15.46 7.46
CA TRP A 277 26.88 16.01 6.23
C TRP A 277 26.89 14.99 5.10
N THR A 278 25.80 14.95 4.35
CA THR A 278 25.64 14.25 3.07
C THR A 278 25.06 15.22 2.03
N VAL A 279 24.85 14.75 0.80
CA VAL A 279 24.28 15.53 -0.30
C VAL A 279 23.04 14.81 -0.80
N GLY A 280 21.93 15.53 -0.94
CA GLY A 280 20.68 15.03 -1.53
C GLY A 280 20.58 15.38 -3.02
N GLU A 281 19.51 14.91 -3.66
CA GLU A 281 19.22 15.24 -5.06
C GLU A 281 19.10 16.78 -5.25
N PRO A 282 19.79 17.39 -6.23
CA PRO A 282 19.78 18.83 -6.44
C PRO A 282 18.40 19.35 -6.82
N MET A 283 18.12 20.60 -6.46
CA MET A 283 16.88 21.29 -6.83
C MET A 283 16.74 21.38 -8.37
N PRO A 284 15.52 21.24 -8.93
CA PRO A 284 15.30 21.40 -10.36
C PRO A 284 15.71 22.78 -10.89
N THR A 285 15.53 23.82 -10.08
CA THR A 285 15.90 25.19 -10.41
C THR A 285 16.94 25.70 -9.42
N ALA A 286 18.12 26.08 -9.92
CA ALA A 286 19.15 26.72 -9.12
C ALA A 286 18.70 28.12 -8.70
N ARG A 287 18.71 28.43 -7.40
CA ARG A 287 18.22 29.71 -6.87
C ARG A 287 18.79 30.08 -5.50
N PHE A 288 18.70 31.36 -5.16
CA PHE A 288 19.05 31.93 -3.84
C PHE A 288 17.98 32.91 -3.34
N SER A 289 18.03 33.34 -2.08
CA SER A 289 16.98 34.13 -1.39
C SER A 289 15.60 33.47 -1.52
N LEU A 290 15.59 32.15 -1.36
CA LEU A 290 14.44 31.26 -1.37
C LEU A 290 13.99 30.99 0.06
N ASP A 291 12.81 30.39 0.19
CA ASP A 291 12.26 30.00 1.48
C ASP A 291 11.71 28.57 1.39
N ALA A 292 11.69 27.85 2.51
CA ALA A 292 11.26 26.46 2.57
C ALA A 292 10.34 26.20 3.76
N VAL A 293 9.35 25.36 3.53
CA VAL A 293 8.42 24.91 4.57
C VAL A 293 8.31 23.39 4.54
N VAL A 294 8.24 22.80 5.73
CA VAL A 294 8.01 21.35 5.89
C VAL A 294 6.55 21.11 6.21
N LEU A 295 5.89 20.29 5.41
CA LEU A 295 4.57 19.73 5.69
C LEU A 295 4.67 18.22 5.55
N ASN A 296 4.33 17.48 6.61
CA ASN A 296 4.31 16.01 6.59
C ASN A 296 5.67 15.44 6.11
N ASP A 297 6.78 15.98 6.63
CA ASP A 297 8.17 15.67 6.21
C ASP A 297 8.48 15.81 4.72
N LYS A 298 7.64 16.51 3.96
CA LYS A 298 7.97 16.96 2.61
C LYS A 298 8.32 18.43 2.66
N LEU A 299 9.36 18.79 1.91
CA LEU A 299 9.85 20.15 1.84
C LEU A 299 9.23 20.82 0.63
N TYR A 300 8.70 22.01 0.80
CA TYR A 300 8.21 22.86 -0.28
C TYR A 300 9.11 24.08 -0.33
N VAL A 301 9.78 24.24 -1.45
CA VAL A 301 10.77 25.28 -1.68
C VAL A 301 10.22 26.24 -2.71
N MET A 302 10.18 27.52 -2.36
CA MET A 302 9.53 28.52 -3.20
C MET A 302 10.40 29.77 -3.37
N HIS A 303 10.05 30.56 -4.38
CA HIS A 303 10.59 31.89 -4.65
C HIS A 303 12.08 31.88 -5.03
N GLY A 304 12.80 32.96 -4.73
CA GLY A 304 14.22 33.12 -5.00
C GLY A 304 14.57 33.71 -6.37
N PHE A 305 15.87 33.75 -6.63
CA PHE A 305 16.47 34.30 -7.84
C PHE A 305 17.45 33.29 -8.45
N PRO A 306 17.44 33.09 -9.78
CA PRO A 306 18.36 32.17 -10.44
C PRO A 306 19.77 32.77 -10.57
N PHE A 307 19.88 34.10 -10.64
CA PHE A 307 21.14 34.83 -10.69
C PHE A 307 20.96 36.28 -10.24
N PHE A 308 22.03 36.90 -9.77
CA PHE A 308 22.08 38.32 -9.44
C PHE A 308 21.84 39.14 -10.71
N ASN A 309 20.67 39.77 -10.79
CA ASN A 309 20.32 40.67 -11.87
C ASN A 309 19.76 41.99 -11.32
N LEU A 310 20.21 43.11 -11.88
CA LEU A 310 19.62 44.44 -11.62
C LEU A 310 18.22 44.59 -12.24
N ASN A 311 17.81 43.69 -13.14
CA ASN A 311 16.50 43.65 -13.81
C ASN A 311 15.51 42.63 -13.20
N GLY A 312 15.76 42.15 -11.98
CA GLY A 312 14.70 41.52 -11.16
C GLY A 312 14.11 40.18 -11.59
N VAL A 313 14.75 39.33 -12.40
CA VAL A 313 14.11 38.05 -12.79
C VAL A 313 13.89 37.13 -11.58
N TYR A 314 12.63 36.97 -11.16
CA TYR A 314 12.21 36.10 -10.05
C TYR A 314 11.85 34.70 -10.50
N CYS A 315 12.16 33.75 -9.63
CA CYS A 315 11.62 32.41 -9.67
C CYS A 315 10.23 32.39 -9.02
N HIS A 316 9.25 31.83 -9.73
CA HIS A 316 7.89 31.57 -9.23
C HIS A 316 7.64 30.10 -8.92
N GLU A 317 8.69 29.29 -9.01
CA GLU A 317 8.65 27.85 -8.85
C GLU A 317 8.24 27.49 -7.42
N ASN A 318 7.38 26.48 -7.32
CA ASN A 318 7.05 25.77 -6.10
C ASN A 318 7.53 24.34 -6.31
N GLU A 319 8.63 23.97 -5.68
CA GLU A 319 9.27 22.68 -5.86
C GLU A 319 9.19 21.89 -4.56
N GLN A 320 8.64 20.69 -4.66
CA GLN A 320 8.45 19.80 -3.55
C GLN A 320 9.49 18.69 -3.57
N TYR A 321 10.22 18.54 -2.47
CA TYR A 321 11.17 17.45 -2.27
C TYR A 321 10.57 16.39 -1.35
N THR A 322 10.68 15.13 -1.77
CA THR A 322 10.36 13.95 -0.96
C THR A 322 11.67 13.35 -0.46
N PRO A 323 11.95 13.42 0.86
CA PRO A 323 13.14 12.83 1.44
C PRO A 323 13.31 11.33 1.21
N VAL A 324 14.56 10.91 1.31
CA VAL A 324 14.95 9.50 1.45
C VAL A 324 14.29 8.88 2.67
N GLY A 325 13.79 7.65 2.52
CA GLY A 325 13.12 6.95 3.62
C GLY A 325 11.76 7.55 3.98
N TYR A 326 11.20 8.43 3.13
CA TYR A 326 9.85 8.94 3.33
C TYR A 326 8.82 7.80 3.23
N VAL A 327 7.97 7.69 4.25
CA VAL A 327 6.86 6.75 4.34
C VAL A 327 5.55 7.52 4.47
N PRO A 328 4.60 7.36 3.53
CA PRO A 328 3.27 7.93 3.67
C PRO A 328 2.58 7.47 4.95
N ALA A 329 1.82 8.36 5.60
CA ALA A 329 1.15 8.06 6.87
C ALA A 329 0.13 6.91 6.79
N ASP A 330 -0.33 6.57 5.59
CA ASP A 330 -1.24 5.46 5.30
C ASP A 330 -0.51 4.19 4.81
N ARG A 331 0.81 4.11 4.97
CA ARG A 331 1.61 2.96 4.53
C ARG A 331 2.57 2.48 5.60
N ILE A 332 2.65 1.17 5.71
CA ILE A 332 3.60 0.46 6.55
C ILE A 332 4.39 -0.48 5.67
N TYR A 333 5.69 -0.51 5.87
CA TYR A 333 6.60 -1.36 5.12
C TYR A 333 7.24 -2.37 6.06
N ILE A 334 7.17 -3.64 5.66
CA ILE A 334 8.11 -4.67 6.13
C ILE A 334 9.18 -4.76 5.05
N ARG A 335 10.32 -4.13 5.31
CA ARG A 335 11.38 -3.94 4.33
C ARG A 335 12.11 -5.23 4.02
N ALA A 336 12.82 -5.23 2.88
CA ALA A 336 13.65 -6.34 2.45
C ALA A 336 14.75 -6.72 3.46
N ASP A 337 15.22 -5.76 4.28
CA ASP A 337 16.18 -6.01 5.37
C ASP A 337 15.52 -6.48 6.69
N GLY A 338 14.20 -6.67 6.67
CA GLY A 338 13.39 -7.08 7.79
C GLY A 338 12.93 -5.94 8.70
N SER A 339 13.37 -4.70 8.48
CA SER A 339 12.94 -3.56 9.30
C SER A 339 11.48 -3.20 9.07
N VAL A 340 10.83 -2.66 10.10
CA VAL A 340 9.47 -2.09 10.02
C VAL A 340 9.60 -0.58 9.86
N GLN A 341 8.87 -0.01 8.91
CA GLN A 341 8.77 1.45 8.74
C GLN A 341 7.31 1.90 8.62
N GLY A 342 7.02 3.12 9.07
CA GLY A 342 5.69 3.73 9.04
C GLY A 342 4.83 3.48 10.28
N THR A 343 5.30 2.64 11.23
CA THR A 343 4.59 2.40 12.49
C THR A 343 5.48 1.79 13.57
N ASP A 344 5.20 2.12 14.82
CA ASP A 344 5.70 1.41 16.00
C ASP A 344 4.72 0.32 16.49
N SER A 345 3.53 0.22 15.89
CA SER A 345 2.48 -0.72 16.27
C SER A 345 2.65 -2.12 15.66
N VAL A 346 3.79 -2.39 15.02
CA VAL A 346 4.16 -3.70 14.50
C VAL A 346 5.51 -4.08 15.08
N VAL A 347 5.54 -5.17 15.85
CA VAL A 347 6.77 -5.67 16.46
C VAL A 347 7.31 -6.87 15.69
N GLN A 348 8.61 -6.86 15.43
CA GLN A 348 9.32 -7.99 14.84
C GLN A 348 9.90 -8.90 15.93
N GLN A 349 9.68 -10.20 15.82
CA GLN A 349 10.33 -11.25 16.60
C GLN A 349 10.81 -12.38 15.67
N GLY A 350 12.08 -12.30 15.26
CA GLY A 350 12.58 -13.16 14.19
C GLY A 350 11.87 -12.84 12.88
N ASP A 351 11.30 -13.86 12.24
CA ASP A 351 10.58 -13.72 10.97
C ASP A 351 9.08 -13.41 11.16
N VAL A 352 8.63 -13.18 12.40
CA VAL A 352 7.23 -12.91 12.75
C VAL A 352 7.03 -11.43 13.07
N TYR A 353 6.08 -10.81 12.40
CA TYR A 353 5.67 -9.42 12.54
C TYR A 353 4.26 -9.38 13.11
N THR A 354 4.11 -8.88 14.34
CA THR A 354 2.85 -8.92 15.08
C THR A 354 2.30 -7.53 15.32
N PHE A 355 1.01 -7.33 15.02
CA PHE A 355 0.33 -6.08 15.34
C PHE A 355 0.13 -5.95 16.86
N LEU A 356 0.36 -4.75 17.39
CA LEU A 356 0.16 -4.40 18.79
C LEU A 356 -1.17 -3.68 19.05
N GLY A 357 -1.89 -3.31 17.99
CA GLY A 357 -3.14 -2.57 18.02
C GLY A 357 -3.72 -2.39 16.63
N ASP A 358 -4.85 -1.67 16.54
CA ASP A 358 -5.44 -1.31 15.26
C ASP A 358 -4.52 -0.36 14.48
N ILE A 359 -4.52 -0.52 13.15
CA ILE A 359 -3.64 0.18 12.22
C ILE A 359 -4.48 0.83 11.13
N ASN A 360 -4.15 2.07 10.78
CA ASN A 360 -4.71 2.74 9.60
C ASN A 360 -3.72 2.64 8.43
N GLY A 361 -4.23 2.33 7.24
CA GLY A 361 -3.46 2.29 6.01
C GLY A 361 -3.29 0.90 5.42
N SER A 362 -2.16 0.71 4.75
CA SER A 362 -1.80 -0.49 3.98
C SER A 362 -0.46 -1.05 4.49
N VAL A 363 -0.29 -2.37 4.46
CA VAL A 363 0.98 -3.05 4.75
C VAL A 363 1.57 -3.62 3.48
N ILE A 364 2.80 -3.25 3.19
CA ILE A 364 3.56 -3.71 2.03
C ILE A 364 4.70 -4.59 2.53
N VAL A 365 4.75 -5.83 2.06
CA VAL A 365 5.79 -6.80 2.42
C VAL A 365 6.81 -6.88 1.29
N GLU A 366 8.07 -6.56 1.61
CA GLU A 366 9.18 -6.51 0.64
C GLU A 366 10.22 -7.63 0.86
N CYS A 367 9.93 -8.58 1.77
CA CYS A 367 10.77 -9.73 2.07
C CYS A 367 10.00 -11.06 1.95
N ASP A 368 10.76 -12.13 1.70
CA ASP A 368 10.30 -13.51 1.68
C ASP A 368 10.43 -14.15 3.08
N ASP A 369 9.84 -15.33 3.27
CA ASP A 369 10.02 -16.16 4.48
C ASP A 369 9.50 -15.52 5.79
N VAL A 370 8.47 -14.68 5.72
CA VAL A 370 7.95 -13.94 6.88
C VAL A 370 6.50 -14.28 7.23
N VAL A 371 6.14 -14.03 8.49
CA VAL A 371 4.77 -14.16 9.00
C VAL A 371 4.27 -12.79 9.46
N LEU A 372 3.22 -12.30 8.81
CA LEU A 372 2.44 -11.16 9.26
C LEU A 372 1.23 -11.63 10.07
N ASP A 373 1.26 -11.38 11.37
CA ASP A 373 0.21 -11.76 12.32
C ASP A 373 -0.53 -10.52 12.83
N GLY A 374 -1.79 -10.38 12.42
CA GLY A 374 -2.64 -9.28 12.84
C GLY A 374 -3.05 -9.31 14.31
N GLY A 375 -2.83 -10.41 15.04
CA GLY A 375 -3.21 -10.51 16.46
C GLY A 375 -4.71 -10.34 16.76
N GLY A 376 -5.57 -10.37 15.74
CA GLY A 376 -7.00 -10.07 15.79
C GLY A 376 -7.35 -8.59 15.64
N PHE A 377 -6.37 -7.72 15.45
CA PHE A 377 -6.57 -6.28 15.28
C PHE A 377 -7.06 -5.90 13.89
N VAL A 378 -7.57 -4.68 13.79
CA VAL A 378 -8.11 -4.11 12.56
C VAL A 378 -7.01 -3.43 11.74
N LEU A 379 -6.91 -3.79 10.46
CA LEU A 379 -6.24 -3.01 9.43
C LEU A 379 -7.30 -2.22 8.65
N GLN A 380 -7.28 -0.91 8.83
CA GLN A 380 -8.28 0.01 8.32
C GLN A 380 -7.74 0.75 7.08
N GLY A 381 -8.17 0.32 5.90
CA GLY A 381 -7.83 0.97 4.64
C GLY A 381 -8.44 2.37 4.48
N THR A 382 -8.02 3.08 3.44
CA THR A 382 -8.44 4.47 3.16
C THR A 382 -9.87 4.57 2.62
N GLY A 383 -10.47 3.46 2.18
CA GLY A 383 -11.73 3.41 1.44
C GLY A 383 -11.60 3.71 -0.05
N SER A 384 -10.38 3.93 -0.56
CA SER A 384 -10.13 4.06 -2.00
C SER A 384 -10.16 2.71 -2.70
N MET A 385 -10.62 2.67 -3.96
CA MET A 385 -10.56 1.46 -4.80
C MET A 385 -9.13 1.02 -5.10
N ASP A 386 -8.16 1.93 -5.06
CA ASP A 386 -6.74 1.62 -5.26
C ASP A 386 -6.03 1.14 -3.98
N CYS A 387 -6.74 1.14 -2.83
CA CYS A 387 -6.18 0.71 -1.57
C CYS A 387 -6.05 -0.81 -1.53
N VAL A 388 -4.83 -1.30 -1.25
CA VAL A 388 -4.54 -2.70 -0.97
C VAL A 388 -4.24 -2.83 0.51
N GLY A 389 -5.00 -3.63 1.26
CA GLY A 389 -4.79 -3.78 2.71
C GLY A 389 -3.42 -4.38 3.00
N VAL A 390 -3.18 -5.61 2.57
CA VAL A 390 -1.88 -6.28 2.64
C VAL A 390 -1.43 -6.66 1.23
N ASP A 391 -0.27 -6.16 0.83
CA ASP A 391 0.36 -6.46 -0.45
C ASP A 391 1.60 -7.33 -0.25
N VAL A 392 1.56 -8.57 -0.77
CA VAL A 392 2.69 -9.50 -0.77
C VAL A 392 3.21 -9.79 -2.18
N SER A 393 2.98 -8.87 -3.12
CA SER A 393 3.31 -9.07 -4.53
C SER A 393 4.81 -9.36 -4.77
N GLY A 394 5.08 -10.41 -5.53
CA GLY A 394 6.40 -10.91 -5.87
C GLY A 394 7.19 -11.47 -4.69
N ARG A 395 6.53 -11.83 -3.58
CA ARG A 395 7.17 -12.39 -2.38
C ARG A 395 6.72 -13.83 -2.16
N ASP A 396 7.68 -14.70 -1.87
CA ASP A 396 7.41 -16.12 -1.62
C ASP A 396 7.45 -16.45 -0.12
N ASN A 397 6.78 -17.55 0.25
CA ASN A 397 6.76 -18.06 1.64
C ASN A 397 6.21 -17.06 2.68
N VAL A 398 5.35 -16.13 2.27
CA VAL A 398 4.74 -15.15 3.17
C VAL A 398 3.46 -15.70 3.78
N THR A 399 3.33 -15.64 5.11
CA THR A 399 2.09 -15.96 5.82
C THR A 399 1.37 -14.68 6.25
N VAL A 400 0.10 -14.51 5.90
CA VAL A 400 -0.75 -13.41 6.38
C VAL A 400 -1.91 -14.00 7.17
N ARG A 401 -2.00 -13.69 8.46
CA ARG A 401 -2.99 -14.31 9.33
C ARG A 401 -3.57 -13.43 10.42
N ASN A 402 -4.72 -13.87 10.95
CA ASN A 402 -5.36 -13.35 12.15
C ASN A 402 -5.58 -11.83 12.13
N MET A 403 -6.01 -11.23 11.03
CA MET A 403 -6.40 -9.82 10.99
C MET A 403 -7.84 -9.62 10.57
N VAL A 404 -8.40 -8.50 10.99
CA VAL A 404 -9.64 -7.95 10.43
C VAL A 404 -9.26 -6.86 9.44
N ILE A 405 -9.65 -6.97 8.17
CA ILE A 405 -9.34 -5.96 7.15
C ILE A 405 -10.63 -5.30 6.67
N LYS A 406 -10.60 -3.98 6.54
CA LYS A 406 -11.76 -3.17 6.16
C LYS A 406 -11.40 -2.04 5.21
N ARG A 407 -12.34 -1.66 4.34
CA ARG A 407 -12.29 -0.46 3.50
C ARG A 407 -11.05 -0.41 2.59
N CYS A 408 -10.72 -1.55 1.99
CA CYS A 408 -9.74 -1.66 0.92
C CYS A 408 -10.47 -1.98 -0.40
N GLY A 409 -9.85 -1.63 -1.53
CA GLY A 409 -10.29 -2.14 -2.83
C GLY A 409 -9.97 -3.63 -2.95
N ILE A 410 -8.74 -4.00 -2.56
CA ILE A 410 -8.30 -5.39 -2.37
C ILE A 410 -7.79 -5.55 -0.94
N ASP A 411 -8.36 -6.44 -0.14
CA ASP A 411 -7.92 -6.59 1.25
C ASP A 411 -6.55 -7.28 1.35
N ILE A 412 -6.35 -8.38 0.62
CA ILE A 412 -5.07 -9.11 0.54
C ILE A 412 -4.76 -9.42 -0.92
N ARG A 413 -3.63 -8.91 -1.42
CA ARG A 413 -3.14 -9.15 -2.78
C ARG A 413 -1.93 -10.08 -2.77
N VAL A 414 -2.03 -11.16 -3.54
CA VAL A 414 -0.97 -12.13 -3.81
C VAL A 414 -0.75 -12.16 -5.33
N PHE A 415 0.19 -11.38 -5.83
CA PHE A 415 0.49 -11.29 -7.27
C PHE A 415 1.88 -11.85 -7.56
N GLY A 416 2.02 -12.73 -8.56
CA GLY A 416 3.31 -13.28 -8.96
C GLY A 416 4.08 -13.97 -7.82
N SER A 417 3.36 -14.63 -6.91
CA SER A 417 3.90 -15.13 -5.63
C SER A 417 3.57 -16.60 -5.42
N SER A 418 4.41 -17.29 -4.66
CA SER A 418 4.28 -18.73 -4.40
C SER A 418 4.51 -19.13 -2.95
N ASN A 419 3.89 -20.24 -2.57
CA ASN A 419 3.99 -20.84 -1.22
C ASN A 419 3.51 -19.91 -0.10
N CYS A 420 2.70 -18.91 -0.41
CA CYS A 420 2.11 -18.02 0.59
C CYS A 420 0.94 -18.69 1.31
N ILE A 421 0.73 -18.32 2.57
CA ILE A 421 -0.34 -18.84 3.42
C ILE A 421 -1.23 -17.68 3.88
N ILE A 422 -2.46 -17.62 3.40
CA ILE A 422 -3.45 -16.63 3.81
C ILE A 422 -4.47 -17.33 4.71
N SER A 423 -4.48 -17.03 6.01
CA SER A 423 -5.27 -17.83 6.95
C SER A 423 -5.94 -17.08 8.10
N GLY A 424 -7.18 -17.45 8.41
CA GLY A 424 -7.89 -16.94 9.60
C GLY A 424 -8.20 -15.45 9.57
N ASN A 425 -8.25 -14.84 8.38
CA ASN A 425 -8.55 -13.41 8.23
C ASN A 425 -10.05 -13.19 8.08
N VAL A 426 -10.52 -12.04 8.57
CA VAL A 426 -11.92 -11.62 8.49
C VAL A 426 -12.00 -10.32 7.68
N ILE A 427 -12.79 -10.34 6.61
CA ILE A 427 -13.01 -9.16 5.77
C ILE A 427 -14.39 -8.58 6.10
N ASP A 428 -14.41 -7.33 6.53
CA ASP A 428 -15.61 -6.63 7.02
C ASP A 428 -15.74 -5.29 6.26
N ASP A 429 -16.60 -5.27 5.23
CA ASP A 429 -16.85 -4.18 4.26
C ASP A 429 -16.06 -4.30 2.94
N TYR A 430 -16.66 -4.99 1.95
CA TYR A 430 -16.03 -5.37 0.68
C TYR A 430 -16.58 -4.59 -0.52
N HIS A 431 -15.69 -4.12 -1.39
CA HIS A 431 -16.05 -3.46 -2.65
C HIS A 431 -15.56 -4.16 -3.93
N TYR A 432 -14.56 -5.06 -3.90
CA TYR A 432 -14.06 -5.70 -5.13
C TYR A 432 -13.43 -7.10 -5.03
N SER A 433 -12.42 -7.34 -4.18
CA SER A 433 -11.79 -8.66 -3.94
C SER A 433 -11.14 -8.75 -2.57
N GLY A 434 -11.31 -9.90 -1.90
CA GLY A 434 -11.00 -10.02 -0.48
C GLY A 434 -9.61 -10.59 -0.38
N VAL A 435 -9.48 -11.86 -0.73
CA VAL A 435 -8.19 -12.47 -1.06
C VAL A 435 -8.10 -12.60 -2.57
N TYR A 436 -7.16 -11.89 -3.17
CA TYR A 436 -6.96 -11.85 -4.62
C TYR A 436 -5.61 -12.45 -4.98
N LEU A 437 -5.63 -13.56 -5.72
CA LEU A 437 -4.45 -14.26 -6.24
C LEU A 437 -4.40 -14.06 -7.76
N GLU A 438 -3.28 -13.59 -8.27
CA GLU A 438 -3.06 -13.42 -9.71
C GLU A 438 -1.66 -13.89 -10.12
N SER A 439 -1.59 -14.64 -11.23
CA SER A 439 -0.35 -15.22 -11.77
C SER A 439 0.50 -15.91 -10.68
N SER A 440 -0.16 -16.58 -9.75
CA SER A 440 0.43 -17.07 -8.49
C SER A 440 0.24 -18.57 -8.35
N SER A 441 1.14 -19.25 -7.62
CA SER A 441 1.13 -20.72 -7.58
C SER A 441 1.39 -21.33 -6.21
N ASN A 442 0.86 -22.52 -5.96
CA ASN A 442 1.15 -23.31 -4.76
C ASN A 442 0.84 -22.57 -3.43
N ASN A 443 -0.12 -21.66 -3.43
CA ASN A 443 -0.53 -20.92 -2.24
C ASN A 443 -1.64 -21.67 -1.47
N THR A 444 -1.71 -21.44 -0.17
CA THR A 444 -2.78 -21.97 0.69
C THR A 444 -3.64 -20.84 1.23
N VAL A 445 -4.93 -20.85 0.91
CA VAL A 445 -5.93 -19.91 1.43
C VAL A 445 -6.91 -20.69 2.31
N SER A 446 -6.86 -20.47 3.63
CA SER A 446 -7.61 -21.32 4.57
C SER A 446 -8.29 -20.61 5.74
N GLY A 447 -9.53 -20.98 6.04
CA GLY A 447 -10.26 -20.47 7.20
C GLY A 447 -10.54 -18.96 7.18
N ASN A 448 -10.54 -18.34 5.99
CA ASN A 448 -10.84 -16.92 5.87
C ASN A 448 -12.35 -16.70 5.72
N ARG A 449 -12.86 -15.61 6.29
CA ARG A 449 -14.20 -15.09 5.99
C ARG A 449 -14.06 -13.97 4.98
N ALA A 450 -13.96 -14.36 3.71
CA ALA A 450 -13.50 -13.52 2.61
C ALA A 450 -13.99 -14.10 1.28
N ALA A 451 -14.36 -13.23 0.33
CA ALA A 451 -14.47 -13.65 -1.06
C ALA A 451 -13.06 -13.85 -1.64
N ILE A 452 -12.86 -14.94 -2.37
CA ILE A 452 -11.56 -15.35 -2.90
C ILE A 452 -11.62 -15.36 -4.42
N SER A 453 -10.68 -14.69 -5.07
CA SER A 453 -10.56 -14.68 -6.53
C SER A 453 -9.17 -15.14 -6.94
N LEU A 454 -9.12 -16.14 -7.82
CA LEU A 454 -7.92 -16.62 -8.49
C LEU A 454 -7.99 -16.25 -9.97
N VAL A 455 -6.92 -15.67 -10.49
CA VAL A 455 -6.75 -15.34 -11.91
C VAL A 455 -5.42 -15.90 -12.37
N GLU A 456 -5.44 -16.73 -13.42
CA GLU A 456 -4.22 -17.37 -13.97
C GLU A 456 -3.34 -18.01 -12.89
N SER A 457 -3.98 -18.65 -11.90
CA SER A 457 -3.31 -19.09 -10.68
C SER A 457 -3.46 -20.59 -10.50
N ASP A 458 -2.33 -21.28 -10.34
CA ASP A 458 -2.27 -22.74 -10.47
C ASP A 458 -1.76 -23.45 -9.21
N GLY A 459 -2.29 -24.64 -8.95
CA GLY A 459 -1.79 -25.49 -7.86
C GLY A 459 -2.11 -24.99 -6.45
N ASN A 460 -3.08 -24.08 -6.30
CA ASN A 460 -3.44 -23.51 -5.00
C ASN A 460 -4.42 -24.40 -4.23
N VAL A 461 -4.44 -24.26 -2.91
CA VAL A 461 -5.33 -24.99 -2.00
C VAL A 461 -6.24 -24.01 -1.26
N LEU A 462 -7.55 -24.16 -1.45
CA LEU A 462 -8.59 -23.34 -0.83
C LEU A 462 -9.41 -24.20 0.15
N LEU A 463 -9.18 -24.01 1.44
CA LEU A 463 -9.72 -24.88 2.50
C LEU A 463 -10.57 -24.11 3.52
N GLY A 464 -11.84 -24.47 3.65
CA GLY A 464 -12.66 -24.02 4.79
C GLY A 464 -12.91 -22.52 4.84
N ASN A 465 -12.95 -21.85 3.70
CA ASN A 465 -13.25 -20.43 3.61
C ASN A 465 -14.76 -20.21 3.52
N SER A 466 -15.18 -19.03 3.97
CA SER A 466 -16.56 -18.59 3.95
C SER A 466 -16.71 -17.40 3.01
N TRP A 467 -17.74 -17.47 2.13
CA TRP A 467 -18.05 -16.60 0.99
C TRP A 467 -17.55 -17.14 -0.35
N MET A 468 -18.02 -16.49 -1.42
CA MET A 468 -17.77 -16.86 -2.81
C MET A 468 -16.29 -17.11 -3.14
N ILE A 469 -16.05 -18.18 -3.89
CA ILE A 469 -14.77 -18.51 -4.50
C ILE A 469 -14.92 -18.43 -6.02
N LYS A 470 -14.04 -17.70 -6.68
CA LYS A 470 -13.99 -17.60 -8.13
C LYS A 470 -12.61 -17.99 -8.66
N LEU A 471 -12.58 -18.94 -9.59
CA LEU A 471 -11.40 -19.33 -10.36
C LEU A 471 -11.59 -18.86 -11.79
N SER A 472 -10.62 -18.10 -12.32
CA SER A 472 -10.62 -17.59 -13.69
C SER A 472 -9.31 -18.00 -14.37
N CYS A 473 -9.40 -18.68 -15.51
CA CYS A 473 -8.23 -19.17 -16.26
C CYS A 473 -7.23 -19.96 -15.38
N SER A 474 -7.73 -20.68 -14.38
CA SER A 474 -6.93 -21.24 -13.29
C SER A 474 -6.99 -22.76 -13.30
N SER A 475 -5.87 -23.41 -13.02
CA SER A 475 -5.74 -24.86 -13.18
C SER A 475 -5.10 -25.58 -12.00
N ASN A 476 -5.42 -26.88 -11.86
CA ASN A 476 -4.82 -27.75 -10.85
C ASN A 476 -5.05 -27.28 -9.40
N ASN A 477 -6.09 -26.49 -9.14
CA ASN A 477 -6.41 -26.02 -7.80
C ASN A 477 -7.27 -27.04 -7.06
N THR A 478 -7.12 -27.06 -5.73
CA THR A 478 -7.92 -27.88 -4.82
C THR A 478 -8.83 -27.00 -3.97
N VAL A 479 -10.14 -27.24 -4.02
CA VAL A 479 -11.15 -26.44 -3.30
C VAL A 479 -12.00 -27.37 -2.44
N CYS A 480 -11.87 -27.29 -1.10
CA CYS A 480 -12.62 -28.15 -0.19
C CYS A 480 -13.09 -27.51 1.12
N GLY A 481 -14.21 -27.99 1.65
CA GLY A 481 -14.77 -27.57 2.93
C GLY A 481 -15.32 -26.14 2.96
N ASN A 482 -15.50 -25.47 1.82
CA ASN A 482 -15.94 -24.09 1.74
C ASN A 482 -17.48 -23.99 1.83
N THR A 483 -17.97 -22.82 2.25
CA THR A 483 -19.40 -22.54 2.46
C THR A 483 -19.77 -21.27 1.70
N ASP A 484 -20.66 -21.37 0.70
CA ASP A 484 -21.34 -20.32 -0.09
C ASP A 484 -21.44 -20.73 -1.58
N SER A 485 -20.69 -20.09 -2.49
CA SER A 485 -20.68 -20.43 -3.92
C SER A 485 -19.24 -20.61 -4.45
N ILE A 486 -19.11 -21.46 -5.47
CA ILE A 486 -17.85 -21.72 -6.15
C ILE A 486 -18.08 -21.59 -7.66
N GLU A 487 -17.33 -20.72 -8.31
CA GLU A 487 -17.41 -20.49 -9.75
C GLU A 487 -16.08 -20.78 -10.43
N LEU A 488 -16.13 -21.53 -11.53
CA LEU A 488 -14.99 -21.84 -12.39
C LEU A 488 -15.28 -21.25 -13.77
N HIS A 489 -14.43 -20.32 -14.22
CA HIS A 489 -14.52 -19.66 -15.53
C HIS A 489 -13.24 -19.97 -16.30
N GLU A 490 -13.36 -20.53 -17.51
CA GLU A 490 -12.19 -20.91 -18.35
C GLU A 490 -11.15 -21.73 -17.57
N SER A 491 -11.60 -22.49 -16.57
CA SER A 491 -10.74 -23.10 -15.55
C SER A 491 -10.74 -24.61 -15.70
N SER A 492 -9.56 -25.22 -15.59
CA SER A 492 -9.38 -26.62 -15.99
C SER A 492 -8.63 -27.47 -14.97
N ASN A 493 -8.92 -28.77 -14.94
CA ASN A 493 -8.21 -29.73 -14.10
C ASN A 493 -8.25 -29.40 -12.59
N ASN A 494 -9.29 -28.71 -12.12
CA ASN A 494 -9.46 -28.39 -10.70
C ASN A 494 -10.21 -29.52 -9.98
N CYS A 495 -9.90 -29.71 -8.70
CA CYS A 495 -10.56 -30.66 -7.81
C CYS A 495 -11.41 -29.89 -6.79
N VAL A 496 -12.73 -29.96 -6.92
CA VAL A 496 -13.69 -29.28 -6.02
C VAL A 496 -14.49 -30.33 -5.26
N PHE A 497 -14.23 -30.48 -3.97
CA PHE A 497 -14.87 -31.55 -3.21
C PHE A 497 -15.24 -31.24 -1.76
N SER A 498 -16.24 -31.94 -1.23
CA SER A 498 -16.68 -31.81 0.16
C SER A 498 -17.04 -30.36 0.55
N ASN A 499 -17.57 -29.57 -0.38
CA ASN A 499 -18.04 -28.21 -0.10
C ASN A 499 -19.54 -28.21 0.21
N ASN A 500 -19.97 -27.29 1.08
CA ASN A 500 -21.38 -26.99 1.28
C ASN A 500 -21.69 -25.71 0.51
N ALA A 501 -21.60 -25.81 -0.81
CA ALA A 501 -21.66 -24.70 -1.73
C ALA A 501 -22.28 -25.14 -3.06
N SER A 502 -22.96 -24.21 -3.71
CA SER A 502 -23.35 -24.38 -5.10
C SER A 502 -22.15 -24.17 -6.02
N ILE A 503 -22.07 -24.95 -7.08
CA ILE A 503 -20.91 -25.00 -7.97
C ILE A 503 -21.34 -24.73 -9.39
N SER A 504 -20.69 -23.75 -10.02
CA SER A 504 -20.98 -23.35 -11.39
C SER A 504 -19.71 -23.38 -12.24
N LEU A 505 -19.78 -24.05 -13.38
CA LEU A 505 -18.72 -24.10 -14.39
C LEU A 505 -19.19 -23.33 -15.61
N TYR A 506 -18.36 -22.40 -16.07
CA TYR A 506 -18.64 -21.49 -17.17
C TYR A 506 -17.51 -21.51 -18.20
N SER A 507 -17.84 -21.06 -19.41
CA SER A 507 -16.89 -20.56 -20.41
C SER A 507 -15.74 -21.54 -20.65
N GLN A 508 -16.02 -22.68 -21.26
CA GLN A 508 -15.02 -23.68 -21.66
C GLN A 508 -14.25 -24.32 -20.50
N SER A 509 -14.82 -24.34 -19.29
CA SER A 509 -14.23 -25.07 -18.17
C SER A 509 -14.22 -26.57 -18.44
N ALA A 510 -13.07 -27.22 -18.27
CA ALA A 510 -12.87 -28.62 -18.69
C ALA A 510 -11.96 -29.45 -17.78
N GLY A 511 -12.18 -30.77 -17.75
CA GLY A 511 -11.35 -31.69 -16.96
C GLY A 511 -11.46 -31.52 -15.45
N ASN A 512 -12.46 -30.77 -14.95
CA ASN A 512 -12.64 -30.56 -13.53
C ASN A 512 -13.33 -31.77 -12.88
N VAL A 513 -12.96 -32.06 -11.63
CA VAL A 513 -13.58 -33.09 -10.81
C VAL A 513 -14.36 -32.42 -9.69
N ILE A 514 -15.68 -32.53 -9.74
CA ILE A 514 -16.63 -31.96 -8.80
C ILE A 514 -17.24 -33.12 -8.01
N SER A 515 -16.85 -33.30 -6.75
CA SER A 515 -17.26 -34.48 -5.99
C SER A 515 -17.68 -34.26 -4.54
N GLU A 516 -18.65 -35.03 -4.06
CA GLU A 516 -19.06 -34.99 -2.63
C GLU A 516 -19.52 -33.61 -2.14
N ASN A 517 -20.00 -32.73 -3.03
CA ASN A 517 -20.47 -31.40 -2.67
C ASN A 517 -21.97 -31.39 -2.36
N ARG A 518 -22.39 -30.45 -1.51
CA ARG A 518 -23.80 -30.19 -1.18
C ARG A 518 -24.21 -28.83 -1.75
N GLY A 519 -25.12 -28.85 -2.71
CA GLY A 519 -25.52 -27.67 -3.47
C GLY A 519 -25.83 -28.06 -4.91
N PHE A 520 -26.40 -27.14 -5.67
CA PHE A 520 -26.61 -27.41 -7.10
C PHE A 520 -25.25 -27.44 -7.82
N VAL A 521 -25.16 -28.21 -8.90
CA VAL A 521 -24.02 -28.21 -9.82
C VAL A 521 -24.52 -27.81 -11.21
N GLY A 522 -24.01 -26.69 -11.73
CA GLY A 522 -24.37 -26.16 -13.04
C GLY A 522 -23.19 -26.11 -13.99
N LEU A 523 -23.40 -26.54 -15.22
CA LEU A 523 -22.43 -26.51 -16.31
C LEU A 523 -23.01 -25.66 -17.43
N TRP A 524 -22.26 -24.64 -17.85
CA TRP A 524 -22.56 -23.75 -18.96
C TRP A 524 -21.34 -23.69 -19.87
N GLU A 525 -21.48 -24.03 -21.14
CA GLU A 525 -20.38 -24.02 -22.11
C GLU A 525 -19.16 -24.84 -21.63
N SER A 526 -19.38 -25.96 -20.92
CA SER A 526 -18.33 -26.67 -20.18
C SER A 526 -18.31 -28.17 -20.51
N SER A 527 -17.13 -28.72 -20.75
CA SER A 527 -17.02 -30.08 -21.34
C SER A 527 -15.97 -30.95 -20.67
N ASN A 528 -16.14 -32.27 -20.72
CA ASN A 528 -15.21 -33.25 -20.14
C ASN A 528 -15.00 -33.10 -18.63
N ASN A 529 -16.05 -32.70 -17.88
CA ASN A 529 -16.01 -32.62 -16.42
C ASN A 529 -16.62 -33.87 -15.78
N SER A 530 -16.19 -34.17 -14.55
CA SER A 530 -16.66 -35.31 -13.77
C SER A 530 -17.40 -34.81 -12.53
N ILE A 531 -18.71 -35.08 -12.47
CA ILE A 531 -19.62 -34.65 -11.41
C ILE A 531 -20.04 -35.90 -10.63
N VAL A 532 -19.35 -36.19 -9.52
CA VAL A 532 -19.46 -37.50 -8.85
C VAL A 532 -19.82 -37.41 -7.38
N GLY A 533 -20.89 -38.07 -6.95
CA GLY A 533 -21.20 -38.17 -5.51
C GLY A 533 -21.73 -36.89 -4.87
N ASN A 534 -22.21 -35.93 -5.66
CA ASN A 534 -22.77 -34.67 -5.14
C ASN A 534 -24.24 -34.84 -4.73
N SER A 535 -24.73 -33.93 -3.90
CA SER A 535 -26.14 -33.85 -3.52
C SER A 535 -26.74 -32.50 -3.91
N GLY A 536 -27.78 -32.53 -4.74
CA GLY A 536 -28.46 -31.35 -5.27
C GLY A 536 -28.80 -31.49 -6.75
N ALA A 537 -29.52 -30.52 -7.30
CA ALA A 537 -29.86 -30.50 -8.72
C ALA A 537 -28.61 -30.39 -9.61
N VAL A 538 -28.69 -30.99 -10.80
CA VAL A 538 -27.64 -30.93 -11.82
C VAL A 538 -28.20 -30.28 -13.09
N LEU A 539 -27.52 -29.24 -13.57
CA LEU A 539 -27.89 -28.51 -14.78
C LEU A 539 -26.74 -28.60 -15.79
N VAL A 540 -27.03 -29.03 -17.02
CA VAL A 540 -26.05 -29.16 -18.10
C VAL A 540 -26.56 -28.42 -19.33
N MET A 541 -26.05 -27.21 -19.55
CA MET A 541 -26.43 -26.31 -20.64
C MET A 541 -25.24 -26.08 -21.56
N ASP A 542 -25.40 -26.29 -22.86
CA ASP A 542 -24.34 -26.07 -23.87
C ASP A 542 -23.02 -26.78 -23.51
N SER A 543 -23.12 -28.00 -22.95
CA SER A 543 -22.03 -28.64 -22.21
C SER A 543 -21.93 -30.11 -22.60
N ASP A 544 -20.79 -30.53 -23.15
CA ASP A 544 -20.67 -31.83 -23.81
C ASP A 544 -19.72 -32.80 -23.08
N ASN A 545 -19.94 -34.10 -23.28
CA ASN A 545 -19.02 -35.17 -22.83
C ASN A 545 -18.70 -35.13 -21.33
N ASN A 546 -19.63 -34.68 -20.50
CA ASN A 546 -19.50 -34.69 -19.04
C ASN A 546 -19.98 -36.03 -18.48
N VAL A 547 -19.41 -36.43 -17.35
CA VAL A 547 -19.83 -37.63 -16.60
C VAL A 547 -20.51 -37.17 -15.32
N VAL A 548 -21.76 -37.52 -15.15
CA VAL A 548 -22.57 -37.25 -13.96
C VAL A 548 -22.89 -38.58 -13.32
N ALA A 549 -22.20 -38.93 -12.24
CA ALA A 549 -22.36 -40.25 -11.63
C ALA A 549 -22.51 -40.24 -10.11
N LYS A 550 -23.22 -41.21 -9.54
CA LYS A 550 -23.29 -41.39 -8.07
C LYS A 550 -23.91 -40.23 -7.31
N ASN A 551 -24.58 -39.31 -7.99
CA ASN A 551 -25.15 -38.13 -7.34
C ASN A 551 -26.50 -38.48 -6.71
N VAL A 552 -26.85 -37.79 -5.63
CA VAL A 552 -28.15 -37.89 -4.96
C VAL A 552 -28.94 -36.61 -5.25
N VAL A 553 -29.89 -36.71 -6.15
CA VAL A 553 -30.71 -35.60 -6.66
C VAL A 553 -32.11 -35.72 -6.06
N GLU A 554 -32.32 -35.06 -4.92
CA GLU A 554 -33.56 -35.21 -4.15
C GLU A 554 -34.24 -33.87 -3.80
N TYR A 555 -35.58 -33.86 -3.79
CA TYR A 555 -36.44 -32.74 -3.38
C TYR A 555 -36.20 -31.43 -4.14
N ASN A 556 -35.80 -31.51 -5.41
CA ASN A 556 -35.56 -30.34 -6.25
C ASN A 556 -36.85 -29.92 -6.96
N SER A 557 -37.06 -28.61 -7.07
CA SER A 557 -38.20 -28.00 -7.76
C SER A 557 -37.72 -26.83 -8.63
N PRO A 558 -37.95 -26.84 -9.95
CA PRO A 558 -38.84 -27.77 -10.68
C PRO A 558 -38.20 -29.08 -11.18
N TYR A 559 -36.87 -29.13 -11.38
CA TYR A 559 -36.19 -30.26 -12.02
C TYR A 559 -35.08 -30.82 -11.13
N GLY A 560 -34.87 -32.14 -11.16
CA GLY A 560 -33.69 -32.78 -10.57
C GLY A 560 -32.47 -32.60 -11.48
N ILE A 561 -32.53 -33.17 -12.69
CA ILE A 561 -31.54 -33.01 -13.75
C ILE A 561 -32.17 -32.27 -14.92
N GLN A 562 -31.48 -31.28 -15.47
CA GLN A 562 -31.94 -30.54 -16.64
C GLN A 562 -30.85 -30.43 -17.72
N LEU A 563 -31.24 -30.74 -18.96
CA LEU A 563 -30.38 -30.79 -20.15
C LEU A 563 -30.87 -29.85 -21.25
N GLY A 564 -29.94 -29.21 -21.95
CA GLY A 564 -30.22 -28.27 -23.03
C GLY A 564 -28.98 -27.94 -23.84
N TYR A 565 -29.11 -27.94 -25.17
CA TYR A 565 -28.01 -27.69 -26.11
C TYR A 565 -26.76 -28.57 -25.85
N CYS A 566 -26.93 -29.80 -25.38
CA CYS A 566 -25.82 -30.64 -24.89
C CYS A 566 -25.83 -32.05 -25.46
N SER A 567 -24.65 -32.67 -25.59
CA SER A 567 -24.50 -33.99 -26.19
C SER A 567 -23.36 -34.82 -25.59
N GLY A 568 -23.46 -36.15 -25.74
CA GLY A 568 -22.42 -37.09 -25.32
C GLY A 568 -22.23 -37.18 -23.80
N ASN A 569 -23.12 -36.61 -23.00
CA ASN A 569 -23.03 -36.68 -21.55
C ASN A 569 -23.50 -38.05 -21.05
N ILE A 570 -22.85 -38.54 -20.00
CA ILE A 570 -23.12 -39.84 -19.38
C ILE A 570 -23.68 -39.62 -17.97
N PHE A 571 -24.85 -40.18 -17.71
CA PHE A 571 -25.53 -40.17 -16.42
C PHE A 571 -25.61 -41.61 -15.91
N SER A 572 -24.91 -41.91 -14.82
CA SER A 572 -24.88 -43.30 -14.31
C SER A 572 -24.81 -43.40 -12.80
N GLU A 573 -25.41 -44.44 -12.22
CA GLU A 573 -25.38 -44.67 -10.76
C GLU A 573 -25.97 -43.50 -9.94
N ASN A 574 -26.80 -42.62 -10.52
CA ASN A 574 -27.42 -41.52 -9.79
C ASN A 574 -28.74 -41.95 -9.14
N ILE A 575 -29.01 -41.41 -7.95
CA ILE A 575 -30.30 -41.56 -7.27
C ILE A 575 -31.09 -40.26 -7.50
N ILE A 576 -32.18 -40.34 -8.23
CA ILE A 576 -33.00 -39.18 -8.60
C ILE A 576 -34.39 -39.42 -8.03
N GLN A 577 -34.71 -38.75 -6.92
CA GLN A 577 -35.91 -39.09 -6.15
C GLN A 577 -36.71 -37.90 -5.63
N ASN A 578 -38.02 -38.11 -5.48
CA ASN A 578 -38.93 -37.14 -4.86
C ASN A 578 -38.90 -35.73 -5.51
N ASN A 579 -38.55 -35.63 -6.79
CA ASN A 579 -38.56 -34.37 -7.55
C ASN A 579 -39.90 -34.20 -8.28
N LYS A 580 -40.23 -32.95 -8.66
CA LYS A 580 -41.41 -32.69 -9.51
C LYS A 580 -41.23 -33.28 -10.91
N VAL A 581 -40.04 -33.15 -11.47
CA VAL A 581 -39.61 -33.81 -12.70
C VAL A 581 -38.18 -34.31 -12.45
N ALA A 582 -37.94 -35.61 -12.58
CA ALA A 582 -36.63 -36.19 -12.30
C ALA A 582 -35.60 -35.72 -13.33
N VAL A 583 -35.90 -35.88 -14.62
CA VAL A 583 -35.07 -35.41 -15.73
C VAL A 583 -35.90 -34.62 -16.75
N GLN A 584 -35.44 -33.43 -17.10
CA GLN A 584 -35.97 -32.62 -18.20
C GLN A 584 -34.93 -32.48 -19.31
N ILE A 585 -35.27 -32.90 -20.53
CA ILE A 585 -34.40 -32.84 -21.70
C ILE A 585 -35.02 -31.96 -22.77
N ALA A 586 -34.34 -30.87 -23.14
CA ALA A 586 -34.78 -29.97 -24.21
C ALA A 586 -34.53 -30.58 -25.62
N PRO A 587 -35.25 -30.12 -26.66
CA PRO A 587 -35.13 -30.65 -28.03
C PRO A 587 -33.70 -30.64 -28.59
N GLU A 588 -32.89 -29.68 -28.17
CA GLU A 588 -31.51 -29.49 -28.65
C GLU A 588 -30.48 -30.36 -27.92
N ALA A 589 -30.86 -31.11 -26.89
CA ALA A 589 -29.97 -31.99 -26.15
C ALA A 589 -30.07 -33.44 -26.64
N PHE A 590 -29.11 -33.96 -27.40
CA PHE A 590 -29.20 -35.29 -28.05
C PHE A 590 -27.97 -36.16 -27.75
N ASN A 591 -28.07 -37.48 -27.96
CA ASN A 591 -26.96 -38.43 -27.73
C ASN A 591 -26.42 -38.41 -26.28
N ASN A 592 -27.27 -38.13 -25.30
CA ASN A 592 -26.93 -38.33 -23.89
C ASN A 592 -27.28 -39.78 -23.50
N THR A 593 -26.56 -40.35 -22.53
CA THR A 593 -26.74 -41.75 -22.12
C THR A 593 -27.04 -41.84 -20.63
N PHE A 594 -28.13 -42.49 -20.25
CA PHE A 594 -28.54 -42.77 -18.89
C PHE A 594 -28.55 -44.28 -18.66
N TYR A 595 -27.76 -44.80 -17.73
CA TYR A 595 -27.79 -46.22 -17.35
C TYR A 595 -27.45 -46.40 -15.87
N CYS A 596 -27.97 -47.46 -15.25
CA CYS A 596 -27.82 -47.76 -13.83
C CYS A 596 -28.22 -46.60 -12.91
N ASN A 597 -29.23 -45.80 -13.25
CA ASN A 597 -29.76 -44.76 -12.34
C ASN A 597 -31.03 -45.25 -11.64
N ASP A 598 -31.32 -44.70 -10.46
CA ASP A 598 -32.54 -44.96 -9.69
C ASP A 598 -33.52 -43.79 -9.81
N PHE A 599 -34.65 -44.01 -10.48
CA PHE A 599 -35.75 -43.06 -10.63
C PHE A 599 -36.88 -43.39 -9.65
N VAL A 600 -36.94 -42.65 -8.53
CA VAL A 600 -37.76 -43.05 -7.38
C VAL A 600 -38.75 -41.99 -6.93
N ASN A 601 -40.05 -42.30 -6.97
CA ASN A 601 -41.14 -41.47 -6.44
C ASN A 601 -41.13 -40.03 -6.99
N ASN A 602 -40.70 -39.81 -8.23
CA ASN A 602 -40.83 -38.50 -8.85
C ASN A 602 -42.27 -38.30 -9.35
N THR A 603 -42.74 -37.06 -9.43
CA THR A 603 -44.09 -36.81 -10.00
C THR A 603 -44.14 -37.10 -11.50
N VAL A 604 -43.03 -36.83 -12.19
CA VAL A 604 -42.75 -37.21 -13.57
C VAL A 604 -41.32 -37.73 -13.59
N GLU A 605 -41.12 -38.96 -14.01
CA GLU A 605 -39.77 -39.54 -14.07
C GLU A 605 -38.94 -38.83 -15.14
N VAL A 606 -39.45 -38.74 -16.38
CA VAL A 606 -38.74 -38.10 -17.49
C VAL A 606 -39.68 -37.29 -18.34
N HIS A 607 -39.22 -36.12 -18.77
CA HIS A 607 -39.76 -35.40 -19.92
C HIS A 607 -38.62 -35.18 -20.93
N ALA A 608 -38.69 -35.86 -22.08
CA ALA A 608 -37.65 -35.83 -23.09
C ALA A 608 -38.20 -35.41 -24.45
N ASP A 609 -37.78 -34.24 -24.94
CA ASP A 609 -38.15 -33.73 -26.26
C ASP A 609 -37.15 -34.11 -27.38
N SER A 610 -36.19 -34.99 -27.06
CA SER A 610 -35.08 -35.38 -27.93
C SER A 610 -34.72 -36.87 -27.75
N VAL A 611 -33.94 -37.42 -28.68
CA VAL A 611 -33.48 -38.82 -28.62
C VAL A 611 -32.31 -38.94 -27.65
N THR A 612 -32.52 -39.70 -26.58
CA THR A 612 -31.56 -40.02 -25.52
C THR A 612 -31.48 -41.53 -25.35
N PHE A 613 -30.29 -42.04 -25.05
CA PHE A 613 -30.10 -43.47 -24.76
C PHE A 613 -30.38 -43.72 -23.28
N TRP A 614 -31.27 -44.66 -22.97
CA TRP A 614 -31.66 -45.03 -21.61
C TRP A 614 -31.04 -46.36 -21.17
N ASP A 615 -30.02 -46.81 -21.89
CA ASP A 615 -29.22 -47.98 -21.56
C ASP A 615 -27.81 -47.84 -22.14
N ASN A 616 -26.89 -48.70 -21.70
CA ASN A 616 -25.54 -48.80 -22.25
C ASN A 616 -25.38 -49.94 -23.28
N GLY A 617 -26.49 -50.49 -23.78
CA GLY A 617 -26.54 -51.69 -24.62
C GLY A 617 -26.58 -53.02 -23.86
N SER A 618 -26.52 -53.00 -22.54
CA SER A 618 -26.65 -54.19 -21.67
C SER A 618 -27.39 -53.95 -20.36
N GLU A 619 -27.32 -52.74 -19.82
CA GLU A 619 -27.93 -52.34 -18.54
C GLU A 619 -28.65 -51.00 -18.74
N GLY A 620 -29.85 -50.89 -18.19
CA GLY A 620 -30.70 -49.70 -18.20
C GLY A 620 -30.86 -49.10 -16.81
N ASN A 621 -31.99 -48.46 -16.53
CA ASN A 621 -32.24 -47.73 -15.29
C ASN A 621 -33.33 -48.43 -14.46
N TYR A 622 -33.29 -48.23 -13.14
CA TYR A 622 -34.38 -48.62 -12.26
C TYR A 622 -35.48 -47.56 -12.27
N TRP A 623 -36.73 -48.00 -12.42
CA TRP A 623 -37.91 -47.14 -12.44
C TRP A 623 -38.89 -47.59 -11.35
N SER A 624 -39.22 -46.70 -10.40
CA SER A 624 -40.08 -47.06 -9.27
C SER A 624 -41.52 -47.40 -9.64
N ASP A 625 -41.95 -47.07 -10.86
CA ASP A 625 -43.24 -47.43 -11.45
C ASP A 625 -43.15 -48.57 -12.48
N TYR A 626 -41.98 -49.22 -12.62
CA TYR A 626 -41.81 -50.38 -13.50
C TYR A 626 -42.72 -51.54 -13.08
N ASN A 627 -43.47 -52.08 -14.03
CA ASN A 627 -44.40 -53.19 -13.82
C ASN A 627 -44.26 -54.31 -14.88
N GLY A 628 -43.11 -54.35 -15.58
CA GLY A 628 -42.79 -55.36 -16.60
C GLY A 628 -42.34 -56.69 -16.00
N LEU A 629 -41.78 -57.56 -16.86
CA LEU A 629 -41.34 -58.91 -16.50
C LEU A 629 -39.82 -59.00 -16.47
N ASP A 630 -39.31 -59.79 -15.53
CA ASP A 630 -37.97 -60.38 -15.53
C ASP A 630 -38.18 -61.91 -15.47
N GLU A 631 -38.23 -62.54 -16.65
CA GLU A 631 -38.49 -63.97 -16.82
C GLU A 631 -37.28 -64.82 -16.46
N ASN A 632 -36.08 -64.28 -16.63
CA ASN A 632 -34.82 -65.02 -16.46
C ASN A 632 -34.25 -64.86 -15.02
N GLY A 633 -34.71 -63.87 -14.26
CA GLY A 633 -34.35 -63.57 -12.88
C GLY A 633 -32.95 -62.98 -12.72
N ASP A 634 -32.43 -62.29 -13.74
CA ASP A 634 -31.10 -61.71 -13.74
C ASP A 634 -31.04 -60.27 -13.18
N GLY A 635 -32.19 -59.69 -12.80
CA GLY A 635 -32.28 -58.33 -12.27
C GLY A 635 -32.47 -57.27 -13.36
N VAL A 636 -32.47 -57.67 -14.63
CA VAL A 636 -32.77 -56.83 -15.80
C VAL A 636 -34.13 -57.24 -16.35
N GLY A 637 -35.02 -56.29 -16.49
CA GLY A 637 -36.34 -56.47 -17.07
C GLY A 637 -36.26 -56.85 -18.56
N ASP A 638 -36.99 -57.90 -18.94
CA ASP A 638 -37.13 -58.38 -20.31
C ASP A 638 -38.16 -57.58 -21.13
N THR A 639 -38.94 -56.70 -20.48
CA THR A 639 -39.88 -55.79 -21.15
C THR A 639 -39.37 -54.35 -21.08
N PRO A 640 -39.20 -53.65 -22.22
CA PRO A 640 -38.74 -52.26 -22.22
C PRO A 640 -39.63 -51.32 -21.41
N TYR A 641 -39.03 -50.34 -20.72
CA TYR A 641 -39.77 -49.21 -20.13
C TYR A 641 -39.96 -48.13 -21.19
N ILE A 642 -41.22 -47.81 -21.50
CA ILE A 642 -41.58 -46.92 -22.60
C ILE A 642 -41.82 -45.51 -22.06
N ILE A 643 -40.93 -44.57 -22.38
CA ILE A 643 -41.12 -43.14 -22.09
C ILE A 643 -41.98 -42.53 -23.20
N ASP A 644 -41.59 -42.75 -24.46
CA ASP A 644 -42.36 -42.40 -25.66
C ASP A 644 -41.96 -43.28 -26.88
N GLU A 645 -42.42 -42.92 -28.09
CA GLU A 645 -42.14 -43.69 -29.32
C GLU A 645 -40.67 -43.69 -29.76
N ASN A 646 -39.88 -42.71 -29.32
CA ASN A 646 -38.47 -42.50 -29.65
C ASN A 646 -37.52 -42.73 -28.46
N ASN A 647 -38.05 -42.75 -27.22
CA ASN A 647 -37.31 -42.94 -25.98
C ASN A 647 -37.81 -44.19 -25.23
N GLN A 648 -36.99 -45.23 -25.22
CA GLN A 648 -37.27 -46.50 -24.53
C GLN A 648 -36.01 -46.98 -23.84
N ASP A 649 -36.15 -47.45 -22.61
CA ASP A 649 -35.11 -48.20 -21.91
C ASP A 649 -35.31 -49.68 -22.23
N ASN A 650 -34.36 -50.28 -22.96
CA ASN A 650 -34.47 -51.66 -23.42
C ASN A 650 -34.06 -52.69 -22.36
N TYR A 651 -33.40 -52.25 -21.30
CA TYR A 651 -32.83 -53.11 -20.26
C TYR A 651 -33.13 -52.55 -18.86
N PRO A 652 -34.39 -52.20 -18.53
CA PRO A 652 -34.72 -51.56 -17.26
C PRO A 652 -34.39 -52.47 -16.09
N LEU A 653 -33.90 -51.93 -14.97
CA LEU A 653 -33.56 -52.75 -13.79
C LEU A 653 -34.82 -53.00 -12.94
N VAL A 654 -34.96 -54.21 -12.39
CA VAL A 654 -36.10 -54.57 -11.51
C VAL A 654 -35.82 -54.38 -10.01
N GLU A 655 -34.56 -54.24 -9.64
CA GLU A 655 -34.12 -53.89 -8.29
C GLU A 655 -33.36 -52.56 -8.31
N ASP A 656 -33.38 -51.83 -7.19
CA ASP A 656 -32.68 -50.55 -7.10
C ASP A 656 -31.15 -50.77 -7.09
N VAL A 657 -30.41 -49.82 -7.66
CA VAL A 657 -28.94 -49.90 -7.75
C VAL A 657 -28.32 -49.82 -6.35
N THR A 658 -29.01 -49.21 -5.39
CA THR A 658 -28.56 -49.11 -3.99
C THR A 658 -28.63 -50.40 -3.15
N SER A 659 -29.40 -51.42 -3.55
CA SER A 659 -29.45 -52.72 -2.87
C SER A 659 -28.15 -53.53 -3.02
N SER A 660 -27.32 -53.20 -4.02
CA SER A 660 -25.99 -53.78 -4.20
C SER A 660 -24.94 -53.00 -3.37
N GLU A 661 -24.22 -53.70 -2.48
CA GLU A 661 -23.35 -53.09 -1.46
C GLU A 661 -22.38 -52.03 -2.01
N PHE A 662 -22.51 -50.79 -1.53
CA PHE A 662 -21.53 -49.72 -1.74
C PHE A 662 -20.11 -50.21 -1.36
N PRO A 663 -19.13 -50.26 -2.27
CA PRO A 663 -17.78 -50.62 -1.90
C PRO A 663 -17.16 -49.49 -1.08
N LEU A 664 -16.83 -49.80 0.18
CA LEU A 664 -16.09 -49.03 1.20
C LEU A 664 -14.76 -48.38 0.72
N PHE A 665 -14.41 -48.49 -0.56
CA PHE A 665 -13.12 -48.11 -1.14
C PHE A 665 -12.90 -46.59 -1.19
N TRP A 666 -13.95 -45.80 -1.45
CA TRP A 666 -13.87 -44.33 -1.47
C TRP A 666 -13.80 -43.71 -0.08
N PHE A 667 -14.45 -44.33 0.91
CA PHE A 667 -14.34 -43.95 2.32
C PHE A 667 -12.91 -44.12 2.87
N LEU A 668 -12.16 -45.09 2.35
CA LEU A 668 -10.74 -45.32 2.67
C LEU A 668 -9.79 -44.33 1.97
N LEU A 669 -10.11 -43.91 0.75
CA LEU A 669 -9.33 -42.88 0.02
C LEU A 669 -9.50 -41.49 0.68
N PHE A 670 -10.70 -41.17 1.15
CA PHE A 670 -11.02 -39.96 1.92
C PHE A 670 -10.17 -39.88 3.21
N LEU A 671 -10.03 -40.99 3.93
CA LEU A 671 -9.14 -41.11 5.09
C LEU A 671 -7.67 -40.90 4.72
N LEU A 672 -7.23 -41.35 3.54
CA LEU A 672 -5.84 -41.18 3.10
C LEU A 672 -5.52 -39.71 2.76
N VAL A 673 -6.43 -38.99 2.09
CA VAL A 673 -6.25 -37.57 1.75
C VAL A 673 -6.32 -36.71 3.02
N VAL A 674 -7.26 -36.97 3.93
CA VAL A 674 -7.33 -36.27 5.22
C VAL A 674 -6.06 -36.52 6.06
N VAL A 675 -5.49 -37.73 6.03
CA VAL A 675 -4.23 -38.04 6.72
C VAL A 675 -3.01 -37.38 6.07
N VAL A 676 -2.98 -37.25 4.74
CA VAL A 676 -1.90 -36.53 4.03
C VAL A 676 -1.98 -35.02 4.29
N VAL A 677 -3.18 -34.42 4.24
CA VAL A 677 -3.40 -32.99 4.53
C VAL A 677 -3.16 -32.68 6.01
N ALA A 678 -3.61 -33.54 6.93
CA ALA A 678 -3.28 -33.41 8.36
C ALA A 678 -1.80 -33.66 8.64
N GLY A 679 -1.12 -34.50 7.85
CA GLY A 679 0.33 -34.75 7.94
C GLY A 679 1.17 -33.55 7.49
N VAL A 680 0.71 -32.80 6.49
CA VAL A 680 1.28 -31.50 6.09
C VAL A 680 1.06 -30.47 7.20
N HIS A 681 -0.13 -30.40 7.80
CA HIS A 681 -0.43 -29.52 8.93
C HIS A 681 0.39 -29.86 10.20
N TYR A 682 0.68 -31.13 10.47
CA TYR A 682 1.48 -31.56 11.63
C TYR A 682 2.99 -31.28 11.46
N ARG A 683 3.52 -31.30 10.23
CA ARG A 683 4.93 -30.91 9.97
C ARG A 683 5.17 -29.40 10.09
N ILE A 684 4.14 -28.57 9.88
CA ILE A 684 4.22 -27.11 10.01
C ILE A 684 4.25 -26.68 11.50
N LYS A 685 3.65 -27.43 12.43
CA LYS A 685 3.71 -27.12 13.87
C LYS A 685 5.05 -27.44 14.57
N LYS A 686 6.05 -27.95 13.85
CA LYS A 686 7.31 -28.43 14.42
C LYS A 686 8.58 -27.76 13.87
N ARG A 687 8.44 -26.66 13.13
CA ARG A 687 9.54 -25.79 12.75
C ARG A 687 9.37 -24.41 13.36
#